data_AF-D8TCU0-F1
#
_entry.id   AF-D8TCU0-F1
#
_cell.length_a   1.000
_cell.length_b   1.000
_cell.length_c   1.000
_cell.angle_alpha   90.00
_cell.angle_beta   90.00
_cell.angle_gamma   90.00
#
_symmetry.space_group_name_H-M   'P 1'
#
loop_
_entity.id
_entity.type
_entity.pdbx_description
1 polymer ?
#
loop_
_entity_poly.entity_id
_entity_poly.type
_entity_poly.pdbx_seq_one_letter_code
_entity_poly.pdbx_strand_id
1 'polypeptide(L)'
;MVIARDLRQYEDEILDVLIQCAEELPHKLPFYGAVVGLTNIEEANFVSRIVERVHSRLQDALNTEDCNRLRILLRFLAVLMCNNVISSTSLVEVFETLLSSAATTVDEEVGNPAWQPRADFYVSCILSSLPWCGFELQERAPEELERVMAAVEAYFSLRMQRPDSLLTPFYVDSSGTSPITGQDYVQEFWSRTQQLQQAGWKADSVPRPYASFESRLVTSQTLHQLKALACPAIPKPYTGPKDLAFGRQTHEAETKYPQRTGRLRVFPPENSEKDMAPIDCFIVEEYLLDIMLYLNGSRKECAAFMVGLPVPFRYDYLMAEVVFGQMLLLPKPPFKLIYYTIVIIDLCKALPGSFPGLLAAVVRNLFSRISELDVECRSRLSTWLSHHMSNFQFIWPWSDFAHVAEQPAWSPQRVFVQETLEKEVRLSYWERLFSPVKSGWQSLDDSPKLCDLLPPKNTPEFRFSRDNQVEGLETETGFASELLAQIKTKKGMKDIESWFESKIVPAAGQKVAIEILLQTLLNLGSKSFTHMVTVLERYGQLIATLAPDETLQVHVIDEVARFWQNSSQMIAIVVDRMMGYRLVSNLAVIRWSFKDENVQTFHTSGRVWELLGNAINKAGNRTADLQRDVVNAKRALDEADGAVSKAERNRSNVQELIDSAETDDARKQATSKMEWVKTTVIKARGRQTAAQDLLETKEALLSGALREQDTLVCLVFQNLVSTISSKHSKSDADGADTAEPEAMDVDADPSAAATEGNNNENNENQNESVASKGEDHPNEELKHWQRCTMGHLEAFCRQYAAEVWQMIEKLDQEVFTENANQEVIKVVYSAIKRPSLDKN
;
A
#
# COMPACT_ATOMS: atom_id res chain seq x y z
N MET A 1 15.90 -27.92 -34.87
CA MET A 1 14.99 -27.97 -33.68
C MET A 1 13.54 -28.25 -34.10
N VAL A 2 12.63 -28.73 -33.22
CA VAL A 2 11.17 -28.85 -33.55
C VAL A 2 10.60 -27.50 -33.99
N ILE A 3 11.01 -26.42 -33.31
CA ILE A 3 10.68 -25.04 -33.68
C ILE A 3 11.02 -24.76 -35.15
N ALA A 4 12.26 -25.03 -35.59
CA ALA A 4 12.69 -24.79 -36.96
C ALA A 4 11.83 -25.50 -38.03
N ARG A 5 11.29 -26.68 -37.72
CA ARG A 5 10.38 -27.41 -38.62
C ARG A 5 9.03 -26.70 -38.73
N ASP A 6 8.52 -26.20 -37.61
CA ASP A 6 7.15 -25.68 -37.51
C ASP A 6 7.08 -24.16 -37.83
N LEU A 7 8.23 -23.46 -37.89
CA LEU A 7 8.33 -22.05 -38.29
C LEU A 7 7.67 -21.75 -39.64
N ARG A 8 7.73 -22.67 -40.60
CA ARG A 8 7.13 -22.47 -41.93
C ARG A 8 5.61 -22.27 -41.90
N GLN A 9 4.95 -22.74 -40.84
CA GLN A 9 3.50 -22.74 -40.71
C GLN A 9 3.01 -21.82 -39.60
N TYR A 10 3.79 -21.63 -38.54
CA TYR A 10 3.37 -20.93 -37.31
C TYR A 10 4.38 -19.86 -36.88
N GLU A 11 5.03 -19.18 -37.84
CA GLU A 11 6.11 -18.23 -37.56
C GLU A 11 5.69 -17.14 -36.58
N ASP A 12 4.53 -16.52 -36.81
CA ASP A 12 4.05 -15.39 -36.01
C ASP A 12 3.61 -15.85 -34.60
N GLU A 13 2.95 -17.00 -34.48
CA GLU A 13 2.59 -17.55 -33.17
C GLU A 13 3.82 -17.94 -32.34
N ILE A 14 4.83 -18.55 -32.97
CA ILE A 14 6.09 -18.91 -32.31
C ILE A 14 6.84 -17.64 -31.86
N LEU A 15 6.89 -16.62 -32.72
CA LEU A 15 7.47 -15.32 -32.39
C LEU A 15 6.81 -14.72 -31.15
N ASP A 16 5.48 -14.62 -31.14
CA ASP A 16 4.75 -14.03 -30.03
C ASP A 16 4.91 -14.84 -28.74
N VAL A 17 4.87 -16.19 -28.80
CA VAL A 17 5.07 -17.07 -27.64
C VAL A 17 6.46 -16.95 -27.05
N LEU A 18 7.53 -16.88 -27.86
CA LEU A 18 8.90 -16.75 -27.36
C LEU A 18 9.11 -15.41 -26.63
N ILE A 19 8.57 -14.33 -27.20
CA ILE A 19 8.64 -13.00 -26.58
C ILE A 19 7.83 -12.96 -25.29
N GLN A 20 6.61 -13.52 -25.29
CA GLN A 20 5.78 -13.60 -24.10
C GLN A 20 6.46 -14.42 -23.00
N CYS A 21 7.08 -15.56 -23.36
CA CYS A 21 7.85 -16.36 -22.42
C CYS A 21 9.02 -15.59 -21.81
N ALA A 22 9.73 -14.78 -22.60
CA ALA A 22 10.82 -13.96 -22.09
C ALA A 22 10.35 -12.88 -21.11
N GLU A 23 9.19 -12.26 -21.38
CA GLU A 23 8.60 -11.24 -20.50
C GLU A 23 7.98 -11.84 -19.22
N GLU A 24 7.23 -12.93 -19.32
CA GLU A 24 6.39 -13.45 -18.22
C GLU A 24 7.08 -14.54 -17.38
N LEU A 25 8.18 -15.14 -17.88
CA LEU A 25 8.95 -16.17 -17.16
C LEU A 25 10.44 -15.78 -17.06
N PRO A 26 10.78 -14.64 -16.42
CA PRO A 26 12.14 -14.11 -16.46
C PRO A 26 13.18 -15.00 -15.74
N HIS A 27 12.75 -15.81 -14.78
CA HIS A 27 13.59 -16.83 -14.14
C HIS A 27 14.08 -17.93 -15.12
N LYS A 28 13.52 -17.97 -16.34
CA LYS A 28 13.91 -18.89 -17.42
C LYS A 28 14.59 -18.19 -18.59
N LEU A 29 14.89 -16.89 -18.50
CA LEU A 29 15.54 -16.14 -19.58
C LEU A 29 16.76 -16.87 -20.17
N PRO A 30 17.71 -17.42 -19.38
CA PRO A 30 18.88 -18.08 -19.97
C PRO A 30 18.53 -19.24 -20.91
N PHE A 31 17.46 -19.98 -20.61
CA PHE A 31 17.00 -21.10 -21.44
C PHE A 31 16.36 -20.61 -22.74
N TYR A 32 15.52 -19.57 -22.67
CA TYR A 32 14.95 -18.95 -23.88
C TYR A 32 16.04 -18.32 -24.74
N GLY A 33 17.07 -17.71 -24.13
CA GLY A 33 18.28 -17.25 -24.81
C GLY A 33 18.97 -18.34 -25.61
N ALA A 34 19.21 -19.50 -25.00
CA ALA A 34 19.82 -20.65 -25.68
C ALA A 34 18.97 -21.17 -26.85
N VAL A 35 17.65 -21.21 -26.68
CA VAL A 35 16.72 -21.57 -27.77
C VAL A 35 16.84 -20.59 -28.93
N VAL A 36 16.85 -19.27 -28.66
CA VAL A 36 16.99 -18.24 -29.70
C VAL A 36 18.36 -18.30 -30.37
N GLY A 37 19.44 -18.44 -29.60
CA GLY A 37 20.81 -18.58 -30.12
C GLY A 37 20.98 -19.79 -31.04
N LEU A 38 20.46 -20.95 -30.63
CA LEU A 38 20.47 -22.16 -31.47
C LEU A 38 19.61 -22.01 -32.72
N THR A 39 18.47 -21.32 -32.61
CA THR A 39 17.61 -21.01 -33.76
C THR A 39 18.30 -20.06 -34.74
N ASN A 40 19.13 -19.13 -34.25
CA ASN A 40 19.85 -18.17 -35.09
C ASN A 40 20.82 -18.84 -36.07
N ILE A 41 21.39 -19.99 -35.68
CA ILE A 41 22.27 -20.79 -36.55
C ILE A 41 21.50 -21.35 -37.76
N GLU A 42 20.25 -21.76 -37.55
CA GLU A 42 19.42 -22.41 -38.57
C GLU A 42 18.58 -21.39 -39.36
N GLU A 43 18.04 -20.36 -38.72
CA GLU A 43 16.99 -19.46 -39.22
C GLU A 43 17.24 -17.99 -38.80
N ALA A 44 18.35 -17.40 -39.24
CA ALA A 44 18.77 -16.05 -38.84
C ALA A 44 17.73 -14.95 -39.17
N ASN A 45 16.99 -15.07 -40.28
CA ASN A 45 15.95 -14.09 -40.65
C ASN A 45 14.81 -14.04 -39.63
N PHE A 46 14.39 -15.20 -39.12
CA PHE A 46 13.38 -15.27 -38.07
C PHE A 46 13.88 -14.63 -36.77
N VAL A 47 15.14 -14.90 -36.40
CA VAL A 47 15.74 -14.30 -35.20
C VAL A 47 15.92 -12.78 -35.34
N SER A 48 16.18 -12.25 -36.54
CA SER A 48 16.15 -10.81 -36.79
C SER A 48 14.80 -10.19 -36.39
N ARG A 49 13.68 -10.87 -36.70
CA ARG A 49 12.33 -10.42 -36.28
C ARG A 49 12.15 -10.47 -34.76
N ILE A 50 12.72 -11.47 -34.08
CA ILE A 50 12.74 -11.52 -32.61
C ILE A 50 13.46 -10.30 -32.05
N VAL A 51 14.67 -10.00 -32.55
CA VAL A 51 15.49 -8.87 -32.08
C VAL A 51 14.77 -7.54 -32.33
N GLU A 52 14.18 -7.35 -33.50
CA GLU A 52 13.35 -6.18 -33.82
C GLU A 52 12.16 -6.03 -32.89
N ARG A 53 11.47 -7.13 -32.56
CA ARG A 53 10.33 -7.11 -31.65
C ARG A 53 10.74 -6.83 -30.21
N VAL A 54 11.85 -7.41 -29.73
CA VAL A 54 12.43 -7.09 -28.41
C VAL A 54 12.78 -5.61 -28.33
N HIS A 55 13.47 -5.08 -29.34
CA HIS A 55 13.81 -3.65 -29.40
C HIS A 55 12.55 -2.77 -29.39
N SER A 56 11.55 -3.07 -30.24
CA SER A 56 10.29 -2.31 -30.27
C SER A 56 9.61 -2.29 -28.90
N ARG A 57 9.53 -3.45 -28.25
CA ARG A 57 8.90 -3.58 -26.92
C ARG A 57 9.71 -2.89 -25.81
N LEU A 58 11.03 -2.86 -25.93
CA LEU A 58 11.91 -2.11 -25.02
C LEU A 58 11.70 -0.59 -25.16
N GLN A 59 11.63 -0.11 -26.41
CA GLN A 59 11.34 1.30 -26.69
C GLN A 59 9.93 1.70 -26.24
N ASP A 60 8.94 0.82 -26.44
CA ASP A 60 7.59 1.02 -25.93
C ASP A 60 7.59 1.09 -24.40
N ALA A 61 8.32 0.20 -23.72
CA ALA A 61 8.43 0.20 -22.26
C ALA A 61 9.04 1.51 -21.71
N LEU A 62 10.03 2.08 -22.41
CA LEU A 62 10.56 3.41 -22.08
C LEU A 62 9.51 4.51 -22.26
N ASN A 63 8.77 4.48 -23.37
CA ASN A 63 7.77 5.49 -23.69
C ASN A 63 6.55 5.45 -22.77
N THR A 64 6.16 4.25 -22.32
CA THR A 64 5.02 4.04 -21.41
C THR A 64 5.41 3.94 -19.95
N GLU A 65 6.70 4.10 -19.62
CA GLU A 65 7.23 4.02 -18.25
C GLU A 65 6.96 2.65 -17.59
N ASP A 66 6.90 1.56 -18.39
CA ASP A 66 6.70 0.20 -17.89
C ASP A 66 8.01 -0.37 -17.32
N CYS A 67 8.21 -0.13 -16.03
CA CYS A 67 9.42 -0.50 -15.31
C CYS A 67 9.69 -2.02 -15.33
N ASN A 68 8.66 -2.85 -15.19
CA ASN A 68 8.85 -4.30 -15.14
C ASN A 68 9.33 -4.83 -16.49
N ARG A 69 8.67 -4.38 -17.55
CA ARG A 69 9.01 -4.78 -18.91
C ARG A 69 10.39 -4.27 -19.32
N LEU A 70 10.74 -3.02 -18.99
CA LEU A 70 12.05 -2.45 -19.29
C LEU A 70 13.19 -3.30 -18.69
N ARG A 71 13.10 -3.59 -17.39
CA ARG A 71 14.10 -4.38 -16.65
C ARG A 71 14.25 -5.79 -17.24
N ILE A 72 13.15 -6.47 -17.54
CA ILE A 72 13.18 -7.86 -18.03
C ILE A 72 13.70 -7.93 -19.47
N LEU A 73 13.27 -7.01 -20.35
CA LEU A 73 13.76 -6.99 -21.73
C LEU A 73 15.23 -6.60 -21.80
N LEU A 74 15.73 -5.72 -20.93
CA LEU A 74 17.15 -5.39 -20.86
C LEU A 74 17.99 -6.60 -20.43
N ARG A 75 17.53 -7.38 -19.44
CA ARG A 75 18.14 -8.68 -19.10
C ARG A 75 18.07 -9.67 -20.25
N PHE A 76 16.98 -9.69 -21.00
CA PHE A 76 16.87 -10.57 -22.15
C PHE A 76 17.87 -10.20 -23.25
N LEU A 77 18.10 -8.90 -23.52
CA LEU A 77 19.18 -8.45 -24.41
C LEU A 77 20.56 -8.92 -23.92
N ALA A 78 20.82 -8.80 -22.61
CA ALA A 78 22.06 -9.31 -22.01
C ALA A 78 22.24 -10.82 -22.25
N VAL A 79 21.16 -11.59 -22.11
CA VAL A 79 21.15 -13.03 -22.41
C VAL A 79 21.33 -13.31 -23.91
N LEU A 80 20.70 -12.55 -24.80
CA LEU A 80 20.86 -12.69 -26.26
C LEU A 80 22.31 -12.42 -26.70
N MET A 81 22.99 -11.47 -26.06
CA MET A 81 24.41 -11.21 -26.29
C MET A 81 25.27 -12.44 -25.92
N CYS A 82 25.04 -13.03 -24.75
CA CYS A 82 25.76 -14.24 -24.32
C CYS A 82 25.57 -15.42 -25.30
N ASN A 83 24.43 -15.46 -25.99
CA ASN A 83 24.05 -16.51 -26.93
C ASN A 83 24.44 -16.24 -28.41
N ASN A 84 25.33 -15.26 -28.67
CA ASN A 84 25.76 -14.88 -30.02
C ASN A 84 24.60 -14.49 -30.97
N VAL A 85 23.60 -13.80 -30.42
CA VAL A 85 22.48 -13.25 -31.21
C VAL A 85 22.72 -11.77 -31.54
N ILE A 86 23.26 -11.01 -30.59
CA ILE A 86 23.65 -9.58 -30.76
C ILE A 86 25.11 -9.38 -30.34
N SER A 87 25.74 -8.29 -30.79
CA SER A 87 27.12 -7.97 -30.41
C SER A 87 27.21 -7.35 -29.01
N SER A 88 28.37 -7.49 -28.35
CA SER A 88 28.66 -6.82 -27.06
C SER A 88 28.52 -5.30 -27.18
N THR A 89 28.98 -4.72 -28.30
CA THR A 89 28.85 -3.28 -28.59
C THR A 89 27.39 -2.83 -28.61
N SER A 90 26.49 -3.60 -29.23
CA SER A 90 25.06 -3.23 -29.30
C SER A 90 24.42 -3.20 -27.91
N LEU A 91 24.81 -4.10 -27.00
CA LEU A 91 24.31 -4.09 -25.62
C LEU A 91 24.87 -2.90 -24.82
N VAL A 92 26.16 -2.60 -25.00
CA VAL A 92 26.85 -1.52 -24.29
C VAL A 92 26.31 -0.15 -24.72
N GLU A 93 26.03 0.06 -26.00
CA GLU A 93 25.37 1.29 -26.50
C GLU A 93 24.01 1.54 -25.82
N VAL A 94 23.24 0.48 -25.54
CA VAL A 94 21.98 0.58 -24.78
C VAL A 94 22.25 1.01 -23.33
N PHE A 95 23.25 0.42 -22.68
CA PHE A 95 23.65 0.82 -21.31
C PHE A 95 24.12 2.27 -21.26
N GLU A 96 24.98 2.69 -22.19
CA GLU A 96 25.49 4.06 -22.29
C GLU A 96 24.37 5.08 -22.52
N THR A 97 23.36 4.73 -23.34
CA THR A 97 22.19 5.58 -23.58
C THR A 97 21.38 5.81 -22.29
N LEU A 98 21.15 4.75 -21.51
CA LEU A 98 20.44 4.83 -20.23
C LEU A 98 21.26 5.58 -19.18
N LEU A 99 22.58 5.36 -19.10
CA LEU A 99 23.50 6.06 -18.20
C LEU A 99 23.60 7.55 -18.52
N SER A 100 23.71 7.90 -19.79
CA SER A 100 23.75 9.30 -20.23
C SER A 100 22.46 10.03 -19.84
N SER A 101 21.30 9.38 -20.03
CA SER A 101 20.02 9.92 -19.56
C SER A 101 19.95 10.05 -18.03
N ALA A 102 20.51 9.09 -17.28
CA ALA A 102 20.54 9.12 -15.82
C ALA A 102 21.42 10.27 -15.30
N ALA A 103 22.64 10.40 -15.83
CA ALA A 103 23.57 11.48 -15.49
C ALA A 103 22.99 12.86 -15.81
N THR A 104 22.38 13.03 -17.01
CA THR A 104 21.71 14.29 -17.39
C THR A 104 20.51 14.60 -16.49
N THR A 105 19.83 13.59 -15.95
CA THR A 105 18.66 13.80 -15.07
C THR A 105 19.07 14.39 -13.72
N VAL A 106 20.18 13.91 -13.14
CA VAL A 106 20.66 14.35 -11.82
C VAL A 106 21.52 15.61 -11.88
N ASP A 107 21.89 16.07 -13.07
CA ASP A 107 22.61 17.33 -13.27
C ASP A 107 21.75 18.53 -12.81
N GLU A 108 22.32 19.41 -11.99
CA GLU A 108 21.61 20.57 -11.42
C GLU A 108 21.42 21.72 -12.41
N GLU A 109 22.26 21.83 -13.45
CA GLU A 109 22.24 22.94 -14.40
C GLU A 109 21.29 22.66 -15.58
N VAL A 110 21.34 21.46 -16.13
CA VAL A 110 20.59 21.08 -17.34
C VAL A 110 19.48 20.05 -17.08
N GLY A 111 19.49 19.40 -15.92
CA GLY A 111 18.60 18.30 -15.56
C GLY A 111 17.39 18.69 -14.71
N ASN A 112 16.84 17.68 -14.02
CA ASN A 112 15.81 17.85 -13.00
C ASN A 112 16.03 16.80 -11.88
N PRO A 113 16.80 17.12 -10.83
CA PRO A 113 17.14 16.17 -9.78
C PRO A 113 15.93 15.62 -8.99
N ALA A 114 14.75 16.24 -9.08
CA ALA A 114 13.52 15.68 -8.53
C ALA A 114 13.16 14.33 -9.19
N TRP A 115 13.62 14.10 -10.43
CA TRP A 115 13.44 12.87 -11.20
C TRP A 115 14.58 11.87 -11.02
N GLN A 116 15.44 12.03 -10.01
CA GLN A 116 16.44 11.02 -9.65
C GLN A 116 15.88 9.59 -9.51
N PRO A 117 14.64 9.33 -9.01
CA PRO A 117 14.09 7.97 -9.00
C PRO A 117 14.08 7.27 -10.37
N ARG A 118 13.87 8.03 -11.47
CA ARG A 118 13.98 7.52 -12.84
C ARG A 118 15.43 7.17 -13.21
N ALA A 119 16.37 8.04 -12.84
CA ALA A 119 17.79 7.82 -13.08
C ALA A 119 18.32 6.59 -12.31
N ASP A 120 17.97 6.50 -11.02
CA ASP A 120 18.28 5.36 -10.15
C ASP A 120 17.70 4.06 -10.71
N PHE A 121 16.49 4.11 -11.27
CA PHE A 121 15.86 2.96 -11.91
C PHE A 121 16.61 2.52 -13.18
N TYR A 122 17.04 3.43 -14.04
CA TYR A 122 17.84 3.10 -15.23
C TYR A 122 19.18 2.46 -14.86
N VAL A 123 19.87 3.02 -13.88
CA VAL A 123 21.13 2.45 -13.37
C VAL A 123 20.87 1.07 -12.75
N SER A 124 19.79 0.90 -11.98
CA SER A 124 19.40 -0.39 -11.41
C SER A 124 19.09 -1.43 -12.49
N CYS A 125 18.49 -1.04 -13.62
CA CYS A 125 18.26 -1.95 -14.75
C CYS A 125 19.57 -2.49 -15.30
N ILE A 126 20.58 -1.63 -15.46
CA ILE A 126 21.92 -2.00 -15.93
C ILE A 126 22.60 -2.91 -14.92
N LEU A 127 22.68 -2.49 -13.65
CA LEU A 127 23.26 -3.29 -12.56
C LEU A 127 22.62 -4.67 -12.46
N SER A 128 21.30 -4.77 -12.68
CA SER A 128 20.57 -6.03 -12.65
C SER A 128 20.66 -6.87 -13.93
N SER A 129 21.33 -6.37 -14.97
CA SER A 129 21.64 -7.13 -16.17
C SER A 129 23.04 -7.72 -16.13
N LEU A 130 23.97 -7.07 -15.42
CA LEU A 130 25.36 -7.50 -15.30
C LEU A 130 25.56 -8.92 -14.73
N PRO A 131 24.74 -9.45 -13.81
CA PRO A 131 24.90 -10.84 -13.39
C PRO A 131 24.67 -11.87 -14.49
N TRP A 132 23.94 -11.51 -15.55
CA TRP A 132 23.70 -12.40 -16.69
C TRP A 132 24.77 -12.31 -17.77
N CYS A 133 25.39 -11.15 -17.96
CA CYS A 133 26.33 -10.90 -19.05
C CYS A 133 27.75 -10.52 -18.65
N GLY A 134 28.02 -10.19 -17.38
CA GLY A 134 29.30 -9.65 -16.93
C GLY A 134 30.46 -10.60 -17.20
N PHE A 135 30.25 -11.92 -17.04
CA PHE A 135 31.25 -12.94 -17.36
C PHE A 135 31.64 -12.90 -18.84
N GLU A 136 30.66 -12.94 -19.74
CA GLU A 136 30.90 -12.92 -21.19
C GLU A 136 31.44 -11.57 -21.67
N LEU A 137 31.00 -10.45 -21.08
CA LEU A 137 31.55 -9.13 -21.37
C LEU A 137 33.01 -9.02 -20.93
N GLN A 138 33.36 -9.56 -19.77
CA GLN A 138 34.74 -9.55 -19.28
C GLN A 138 35.68 -10.34 -20.21
N GLU A 139 35.22 -11.45 -20.79
CA GLU A 139 36.03 -12.26 -21.71
C GLU A 139 36.08 -11.67 -23.13
N ARG A 140 34.96 -11.14 -23.64
CA ARG A 140 34.83 -10.72 -25.05
C ARG A 140 35.09 -9.24 -25.29
N ALA A 141 34.82 -8.38 -24.30
CA ALA A 141 34.85 -6.92 -24.42
C ALA A 141 35.18 -6.23 -23.08
N PRO A 142 36.36 -6.50 -22.48
CA PRO A 142 36.72 -5.99 -21.15
C PRO A 142 36.77 -4.46 -21.06
N GLU A 143 37.26 -3.79 -22.11
CA GLU A 143 37.35 -2.32 -22.16
C GLU A 143 35.95 -1.66 -22.16
N GLU A 144 34.99 -2.28 -22.84
CA GLU A 144 33.60 -1.81 -22.87
C GLU A 144 32.93 -1.97 -21.50
N LEU A 145 33.16 -3.11 -20.84
CA LEU A 145 32.66 -3.36 -19.48
C LEU A 145 33.26 -2.37 -18.47
N GLU A 146 34.55 -2.10 -18.54
CA GLU A 146 35.23 -1.12 -17.69
C GLU A 146 34.64 0.27 -17.87
N ARG A 147 34.34 0.68 -19.11
CA ARG A 147 33.70 1.96 -19.40
C ARG A 147 32.31 2.08 -18.78
N VAL A 148 31.48 1.02 -18.88
CA VAL A 148 30.16 0.98 -18.23
C VAL A 148 30.29 1.09 -16.71
N MET A 149 31.21 0.34 -16.11
CA MET A 149 31.44 0.38 -14.66
C MET A 149 31.91 1.76 -14.18
N ALA A 150 32.83 2.40 -14.91
CA ALA A 150 33.30 3.75 -14.61
C ALA A 150 32.19 4.80 -14.72
N ALA A 151 31.31 4.68 -15.73
CA ALA A 151 30.17 5.57 -15.89
C ALA A 151 29.12 5.39 -14.77
N VAL A 152 28.92 4.16 -14.29
CA VAL A 152 28.09 3.90 -13.11
C VAL A 152 28.70 4.54 -11.85
N GLU A 153 30.00 4.36 -11.60
CA GLU A 153 30.70 4.99 -10.46
C GLU A 153 30.59 6.54 -10.51
N ALA A 154 30.72 7.13 -11.71
CA ALA A 154 30.53 8.56 -11.91
C ALA A 154 29.10 9.01 -11.57
N TYR A 155 28.07 8.23 -11.96
CA TYR A 155 26.69 8.50 -11.56
C TYR A 155 26.50 8.53 -10.04
N PHE A 156 27.07 7.56 -9.32
CA PHE A 156 27.00 7.51 -7.85
C PHE A 156 27.70 8.69 -7.18
N SER A 157 28.67 9.32 -7.85
CA SER A 157 29.34 10.53 -7.38
C SER A 157 28.50 11.80 -7.58
N LEU A 158 27.50 11.77 -8.48
CA LEU A 158 26.65 12.92 -8.82
C LEU A 158 25.30 12.92 -8.09
N ARG A 159 24.72 11.75 -7.85
CA ARG A 159 23.37 11.63 -7.26
C ARG A 159 23.30 12.11 -5.81
N MET A 160 22.12 12.58 -5.40
CA MET A 160 21.84 12.84 -3.99
C MET A 160 21.60 11.52 -3.23
N GLN A 161 22.26 11.34 -2.10
CA GLN A 161 22.00 10.20 -1.21
C GLN A 161 20.71 10.45 -0.42
N ARG A 162 19.81 9.47 -0.40
CA ARG A 162 18.55 9.55 0.35
C ARG A 162 18.43 8.30 1.22
N PRO A 163 18.51 8.41 2.56
CA PRO A 163 18.37 7.22 3.40
C PRO A 163 16.95 6.63 3.28
N ASP A 164 16.86 5.31 3.07
CA ASP A 164 15.62 4.54 2.90
C ASP A 164 14.77 4.39 4.18
N SER A 165 15.12 5.12 5.25
CA SER A 165 14.68 4.87 6.63
C SER A 165 13.16 4.94 6.88
N LEU A 166 12.38 5.48 5.94
CA LEU A 166 10.95 5.82 6.15
C LEU A 166 9.98 4.80 5.53
N LEU A 167 10.50 3.83 4.79
CA LEU A 167 9.72 2.74 4.18
C LEU A 167 10.14 1.36 4.70
N THR A 168 10.88 1.31 5.80
CA THR A 168 11.27 0.07 6.46
C THR A 168 10.15 -0.41 7.41
N PRO A 169 9.86 -1.74 7.45
CA PRO A 169 8.83 -2.28 8.35
C PRO A 169 9.11 -2.09 9.85
N PHE A 170 10.36 -1.80 10.23
CA PHE A 170 10.75 -1.54 11.62
C PHE A 170 11.20 -0.08 11.78
N TYR A 171 10.78 0.56 12.86
CA TYR A 171 11.32 1.84 13.31
C TYR A 171 12.78 1.65 13.72
N VAL A 172 13.65 2.59 13.34
CA VAL A 172 15.04 2.63 13.78
C VAL A 172 15.08 3.04 15.25
N ASP A 173 15.68 2.23 16.11
CA ASP A 173 15.82 2.55 17.53
C ASP A 173 16.75 3.76 17.72
N SER A 174 16.45 4.60 18.71
CA SER A 174 17.27 5.78 19.08
C SER A 174 18.67 5.42 19.58
N SER A 175 18.94 4.13 19.78
CA SER A 175 20.22 3.53 20.19
C SER A 175 21.20 3.29 19.04
N GLY A 176 20.83 3.59 17.78
CA GLY A 176 21.75 3.53 16.63
C GLY A 176 22.27 2.13 16.26
N THR A 177 21.69 1.07 16.82
CA THR A 177 22.15 -0.33 16.61
C THR A 177 21.23 -1.13 15.67
N SER A 178 20.80 -0.50 14.57
CA SER A 178 20.18 -1.22 13.45
C SER A 178 21.26 -1.63 12.42
N PRO A 179 21.15 -2.80 11.74
CA PRO A 179 22.03 -3.18 10.64
C PRO A 179 21.72 -2.44 9.33
N ILE A 180 21.12 -1.24 9.40
CA ILE A 180 20.96 -0.37 8.23
C ILE A 180 22.26 0.39 8.08
N THR A 181 23.02 0.08 7.04
CA THR A 181 24.33 0.65 6.69
C THR A 181 24.29 2.16 6.37
N GLY A 182 23.16 2.85 6.61
CA GLY A 182 22.91 4.22 6.19
C GLY A 182 22.82 4.41 4.67
N GLN A 183 22.99 3.33 3.88
CA GLN A 183 22.97 3.33 2.43
C GLN A 183 21.58 2.98 1.90
N ASP A 184 21.17 3.62 0.80
CA ASP A 184 19.95 3.23 0.07
C ASP A 184 20.13 1.93 -0.72
N TYR A 185 19.01 1.32 -1.10
CA TYR A 185 18.99 0.04 -1.82
C TYR A 185 19.88 0.03 -3.07
N VAL A 186 19.90 1.14 -3.83
CA VAL A 186 20.64 1.22 -5.10
C VAL A 186 22.15 1.28 -4.82
N GLN A 187 22.56 1.94 -3.74
CA GLN A 187 23.94 1.94 -3.25
C GLN A 187 24.36 0.55 -2.73
N GLU A 188 23.51 -0.14 -1.97
CA GLU A 188 23.77 -1.52 -1.55
C GLU A 188 23.93 -2.43 -2.78
N PHE A 189 23.07 -2.25 -3.78
CA PHE A 189 23.13 -3.03 -5.00
C PHE A 189 24.43 -2.79 -5.77
N TRP A 190 24.90 -1.54 -5.86
CA TRP A 190 26.20 -1.24 -6.44
C TRP A 190 27.34 -1.94 -5.73
N SER A 191 27.35 -1.93 -4.39
CA SER A 191 28.35 -2.64 -3.61
C SER A 191 28.35 -4.15 -3.92
N ARG A 192 27.17 -4.77 -4.05
CA ARG A 192 27.05 -6.19 -4.44
C ARG A 192 27.55 -6.46 -5.86
N THR A 193 27.33 -5.53 -6.79
CA THR A 193 27.88 -5.64 -8.17
C THR A 193 29.40 -5.53 -8.17
N GLN A 194 29.98 -4.62 -7.38
CA GLN A 194 31.45 -4.54 -7.24
C GLN A 194 32.03 -5.82 -6.63
N GLN A 195 31.37 -6.42 -5.63
CA GLN A 195 31.77 -7.72 -5.08
C GLN A 195 31.68 -8.84 -6.14
N LEU A 196 30.62 -8.85 -6.96
CA LEU A 196 30.48 -9.78 -8.09
C LEU A 196 31.64 -9.61 -9.10
N GLN A 197 32.02 -8.37 -9.42
CA GLN A 197 33.17 -8.09 -10.29
C GLN A 197 34.46 -8.66 -9.72
N GLN A 198 34.72 -8.44 -8.43
CA GLN A 198 35.90 -8.99 -7.73
C GLN A 198 35.90 -10.52 -7.69
N ALA A 199 34.72 -11.14 -7.63
CA ALA A 199 34.53 -12.59 -7.71
C ALA A 199 34.61 -13.15 -9.16
N GLY A 200 34.93 -12.32 -10.15
CA GLY A 200 35.07 -12.74 -11.55
C GLY A 200 33.74 -12.99 -12.26
N TRP A 201 32.69 -12.23 -11.89
CA TRP A 201 31.36 -12.27 -12.51
C TRP A 201 30.65 -13.62 -12.46
N LYS A 202 30.95 -14.43 -11.44
CA LYS A 202 30.30 -15.73 -11.23
C LYS A 202 29.09 -15.57 -10.31
N ALA A 203 27.91 -15.92 -10.82
CA ALA A 203 26.67 -16.03 -10.05
C ALA A 203 26.09 -17.44 -10.24
N ASP A 204 25.99 -18.20 -9.16
CA ASP A 204 25.49 -19.58 -9.19
C ASP A 204 23.97 -19.65 -9.39
N SER A 205 23.28 -18.54 -9.08
CA SER A 205 21.84 -18.35 -9.32
C SER A 205 21.45 -18.14 -10.78
N VAL A 206 22.41 -17.90 -11.70
CA VAL A 206 22.14 -17.69 -13.13
C VAL A 206 22.61 -18.89 -13.95
N PRO A 207 21.69 -19.74 -14.45
CA PRO A 207 22.05 -20.83 -15.35
C PRO A 207 22.72 -20.33 -16.63
N ARG A 208 23.75 -21.06 -17.11
CA ARG A 208 24.44 -20.79 -18.38
C ARG A 208 24.25 -21.93 -19.38
N PRO A 209 23.02 -22.22 -19.85
CA PRO A 209 22.77 -23.33 -20.76
C PRO A 209 23.54 -23.22 -22.08
N TYR A 210 23.85 -21.99 -22.51
CA TYR A 210 24.64 -21.70 -23.71
C TYR A 210 26.06 -22.29 -23.66
N ALA A 211 26.66 -22.46 -22.48
CA ALA A 211 28.00 -23.01 -22.32
C ALA A 211 28.10 -24.45 -22.89
N SER A 212 27.03 -25.24 -22.78
CA SER A 212 26.99 -26.59 -23.37
C SER A 212 26.90 -26.58 -24.90
N PHE A 213 26.59 -25.44 -25.51
CA PHE A 213 26.40 -25.26 -26.95
C PHE A 213 27.41 -24.29 -27.57
N GLU A 214 28.43 -23.86 -26.83
CA GLU A 214 29.38 -22.83 -27.23
C GLU A 214 30.01 -23.12 -28.61
N SER A 215 30.47 -24.35 -28.83
CA SER A 215 31.07 -24.79 -30.09
C SER A 215 30.14 -24.64 -31.30
N ARG A 216 28.81 -24.70 -31.08
CA ARG A 216 27.80 -24.43 -32.12
C ARG A 216 27.49 -22.95 -32.22
N LEU A 217 27.32 -22.25 -31.11
CA LEU A 217 26.97 -20.83 -31.11
C LEU A 217 28.06 -19.95 -31.73
N VAL A 218 29.34 -20.35 -31.62
CA VAL A 218 30.46 -19.67 -32.30
C VAL A 218 30.41 -19.84 -33.83
N THR A 219 29.74 -20.88 -34.34
CA THR A 219 29.55 -21.05 -35.80
C THR A 219 28.48 -20.12 -36.39
N SER A 220 27.70 -19.43 -35.54
CA SER A 220 26.74 -18.42 -36.00
C SER A 220 27.47 -17.31 -36.76
N GLN A 221 27.12 -17.13 -38.04
CA GLN A 221 27.73 -16.09 -38.88
C GLN A 221 27.01 -14.75 -38.79
N THR A 222 25.83 -14.69 -38.15
CA THR A 222 24.96 -13.52 -38.16
C THR A 222 24.73 -13.00 -36.75
N LEU A 223 25.37 -11.87 -36.44
CA LEU A 223 25.03 -11.03 -35.29
C LEU A 223 24.08 -9.93 -35.77
N HIS A 224 22.95 -9.80 -35.08
CA HIS A 224 21.94 -8.79 -35.40
C HIS A 224 22.29 -7.47 -34.73
N GLN A 225 22.12 -6.37 -35.47
CA GLN A 225 22.31 -5.02 -34.93
C GLN A 225 21.02 -4.51 -34.30
N LEU A 226 21.14 -3.86 -33.15
CA LEU A 226 20.03 -3.14 -32.52
C LEU A 226 19.92 -1.75 -33.15
N LYS A 227 18.68 -1.24 -33.22
CA LYS A 227 18.45 0.17 -33.51
C LYS A 227 18.84 1.02 -32.29
N ALA A 228 19.12 2.29 -32.52
CA ALA A 228 19.40 3.22 -31.43
C ALA A 228 18.15 3.42 -30.56
N LEU A 229 18.35 3.31 -29.25
CA LEU A 229 17.32 3.54 -28.24
C LEU A 229 17.16 5.05 -27.99
N ALA A 230 15.93 5.50 -27.71
CA ALA A 230 15.66 6.89 -27.34
C ALA A 230 15.02 6.96 -25.94
N CYS A 231 15.68 7.65 -25.02
CA CYS A 231 15.13 7.93 -23.70
C CYS A 231 14.08 9.06 -23.79
N PRO A 232 12.94 8.96 -23.08
CA PRO A 232 11.97 10.04 -22.98
C PRO A 232 12.59 11.34 -22.46
N ALA A 233 12.08 12.50 -22.89
CA ALA A 233 12.55 13.79 -22.40
C ALA A 233 12.41 13.91 -20.87
N ILE A 234 13.33 14.65 -20.24
CA ILE A 234 13.26 14.94 -18.80
C ILE A 234 12.07 15.90 -18.55
N PRO A 235 11.16 15.57 -17.62
CA PRO A 235 10.04 16.47 -17.29
C PRO A 235 10.54 17.80 -16.75
N LYS A 236 9.95 18.89 -17.25
CA LYS A 236 10.34 20.25 -16.87
C LYS A 236 10.01 20.50 -15.39
N PRO A 237 10.82 21.27 -14.66
CA PRO A 237 10.51 21.69 -13.30
C PRO A 237 9.15 22.41 -13.20
N TYR A 238 8.41 22.18 -12.11
CA TYR A 238 7.16 22.90 -11.88
C TYR A 238 7.39 24.38 -11.52
N THR A 239 6.43 25.23 -11.88
CA THR A 239 6.41 26.64 -11.48
C THR A 239 5.88 26.76 -10.05
N GLY A 240 6.66 27.25 -9.10
CA GLY A 240 6.26 27.44 -7.70
C GLY A 240 7.46 27.60 -6.76
N PRO A 241 7.22 27.64 -5.43
CA PRO A 241 8.30 27.58 -4.45
C PRO A 241 9.15 26.32 -4.69
N LYS A 242 10.47 26.50 -4.77
CA LYS A 242 11.40 25.44 -5.22
C LYS A 242 11.20 24.13 -4.47
N ASP A 243 11.09 24.16 -3.15
CA ASP A 243 11.02 22.95 -2.31
C ASP A 243 9.71 22.18 -2.49
N LEU A 244 8.59 22.90 -2.64
CA LEU A 244 7.27 22.30 -2.87
C LEU A 244 7.16 21.71 -4.26
N ALA A 245 7.64 22.46 -5.27
CA ALA A 245 7.71 21.96 -6.64
C ALA A 245 8.60 20.70 -6.72
N PHE A 246 9.77 20.74 -6.10
CA PHE A 246 10.71 19.63 -6.04
C PHE A 246 10.12 18.40 -5.34
N GLY A 247 9.49 18.58 -4.18
CA GLY A 247 8.86 17.49 -3.42
C GLY A 247 7.69 16.84 -4.16
N ARG A 248 6.80 17.65 -4.77
CA ARG A 248 5.69 17.14 -5.60
C ARG A 248 6.22 16.34 -6.81
N GLN A 249 7.23 16.84 -7.49
CA GLN A 249 7.83 16.13 -8.64
C GLN A 249 8.57 14.87 -8.22
N THR A 250 9.23 14.90 -7.06
CA THR A 250 9.88 13.72 -6.49
C THR A 250 8.84 12.63 -6.20
N HIS A 251 7.73 12.98 -5.55
CA HIS A 251 6.65 12.04 -5.30
C HIS A 251 6.03 11.47 -6.59
N GLU A 252 5.86 12.30 -7.61
CA GLU A 252 5.40 11.85 -8.93
C GLU A 252 6.40 10.85 -9.55
N ALA A 253 7.69 11.19 -9.52
CA ALA A 253 8.75 10.33 -10.04
C ALA A 253 8.83 8.99 -9.29
N GLU A 254 8.72 8.98 -7.96
CA GLU A 254 8.69 7.76 -7.14
C GLU A 254 7.43 6.90 -7.40
N THR A 255 6.31 7.53 -7.76
CA THR A 255 5.09 6.79 -8.12
C THR A 255 5.23 6.07 -9.46
N LYS A 256 5.92 6.69 -10.42
CA LYS A 256 6.20 6.12 -11.75
C LYS A 256 7.36 5.12 -11.73
N TYR A 257 8.39 5.42 -10.94
CA TYR A 257 9.62 4.66 -10.80
C TYR A 257 9.80 4.26 -9.32
N PRO A 258 9.00 3.31 -8.82
CA PRO A 258 9.06 2.90 -7.44
C PRO A 258 10.42 2.30 -7.12
N GLN A 259 11.10 2.88 -6.12
CA GLN A 259 12.36 2.36 -5.61
C GLN A 259 12.10 1.06 -4.83
N ARG A 260 13.00 0.09 -5.00
CA ARG A 260 13.05 -1.09 -4.14
C ARG A 260 13.45 -0.63 -2.74
N THR A 261 12.74 -1.10 -1.72
CA THR A 261 13.14 -0.91 -0.33
C THR A 261 13.98 -2.11 0.11
N GLY A 262 14.75 -1.95 1.19
CA GLY A 262 15.56 -3.02 1.76
C GLY A 262 14.75 -4.29 2.06
N ARG A 263 15.40 -5.45 1.95
CA ARG A 263 14.81 -6.76 2.23
C ARG A 263 14.34 -6.85 3.69
N LEU A 264 13.18 -7.46 3.92
CA LEU A 264 12.75 -7.82 5.28
C LEU A 264 13.68 -8.91 5.83
N ARG A 265 14.59 -8.54 6.72
CA ARG A 265 15.48 -9.47 7.42
C ARG A 265 14.85 -9.92 8.74
N VAL A 266 14.26 -11.11 8.73
CA VAL A 266 13.63 -11.74 9.91
C VAL A 266 14.55 -12.78 10.52
N PHE A 267 15.37 -13.42 9.69
CA PHE A 267 16.30 -14.45 10.11
C PHE A 267 17.74 -13.92 10.15
N PRO A 268 18.58 -14.46 11.06
CA PRO A 268 20.02 -14.22 11.02
C PRO A 268 20.61 -14.63 9.66
N PRO A 269 21.60 -13.89 9.11
CA PRO A 269 22.23 -14.21 7.83
C PRO A 269 22.78 -15.64 7.75
N GLU A 270 23.21 -16.21 8.87
CA GLU A 270 23.73 -17.58 8.94
C GLU A 270 22.68 -18.65 8.58
N ASN A 271 21.39 -18.31 8.68
CA ASN A 271 20.29 -19.17 8.28
C ASN A 271 19.77 -18.83 6.88
N SER A 272 19.60 -17.55 6.57
CA SER A 272 18.97 -17.10 5.32
C SER A 272 19.92 -17.05 4.13
N GLU A 273 21.23 -16.90 4.35
CA GLU A 273 22.24 -16.66 3.30
C GLU A 273 23.40 -17.68 3.32
N LYS A 274 23.28 -18.76 4.11
CA LYS A 274 24.36 -19.72 4.41
C LYS A 274 25.18 -20.20 3.22
N ASP A 275 24.50 -20.51 2.11
CA ASP A 275 25.08 -21.12 0.90
C ASP A 275 24.95 -20.21 -0.34
N MET A 276 24.73 -18.90 -0.15
CA MET A 276 24.48 -17.96 -1.24
C MET A 276 25.43 -16.77 -1.18
N ALA A 277 26.00 -16.38 -2.32
CA ALA A 277 26.69 -15.10 -2.40
C ALA A 277 25.68 -13.94 -2.28
N PRO A 278 26.11 -12.73 -1.86
CA PRO A 278 25.23 -11.57 -1.75
C PRO A 278 24.46 -11.24 -3.04
N ILE A 279 25.09 -11.48 -4.19
CA ILE A 279 24.45 -11.31 -5.50
C ILE A 279 23.42 -12.42 -5.81
N ASP A 280 23.66 -13.66 -5.39
CA ASP A 280 22.72 -14.76 -5.59
C ASP A 280 21.44 -14.53 -4.80
N CYS A 281 21.55 -13.98 -3.59
CA CYS A 281 20.39 -13.57 -2.80
C CYS A 281 19.52 -12.55 -3.55
N PHE A 282 20.15 -11.55 -4.19
CA PHE A 282 19.44 -10.55 -4.99
C PHE A 282 18.74 -11.18 -6.21
N ILE A 283 19.41 -12.09 -6.91
CA ILE A 283 18.87 -12.72 -8.13
C ILE A 283 17.68 -13.63 -7.79
N VAL A 284 17.80 -14.41 -6.71
CA VAL A 284 16.70 -15.27 -6.22
C VAL A 284 15.52 -14.42 -5.78
N GLU A 285 15.76 -13.32 -5.07
CA GLU A 285 14.72 -12.36 -4.71
C GLU A 285 14.01 -11.81 -5.96
N GLU A 286 14.75 -11.39 -6.99
CA GLU A 286 14.18 -10.92 -8.25
C GLU A 286 13.35 -12.00 -8.97
N TYR A 287 13.80 -13.26 -8.98
CA TYR A 287 13.00 -14.35 -9.53
C TYR A 287 11.68 -14.55 -8.79
N LEU A 288 11.71 -14.53 -7.45
CA LEU A 288 10.51 -14.68 -6.63
C LEU A 288 9.53 -13.53 -6.85
N LEU A 289 10.03 -12.30 -6.88
CA LEU A 289 9.22 -11.09 -7.13
C LEU A 289 8.58 -11.11 -8.52
N ASP A 290 9.33 -11.53 -9.54
CA ASP A 290 8.83 -11.64 -10.90
C ASP A 290 7.77 -12.74 -11.05
N ILE A 291 7.99 -13.90 -10.42
CA ILE A 291 7.00 -14.99 -10.41
C ILE A 291 5.70 -14.51 -9.73
N MET A 292 5.80 -13.85 -8.59
CA MET A 292 4.62 -13.28 -7.92
C MET A 292 3.92 -12.25 -8.80
N LEU A 293 4.68 -11.41 -9.51
CA LEU A 293 4.14 -10.40 -10.40
C LEU A 293 3.35 -11.00 -11.56
N TYR A 294 3.94 -11.90 -12.34
CA TYR A 294 3.31 -12.42 -13.55
C TYR A 294 2.29 -13.54 -13.29
N LEU A 295 2.48 -14.32 -12.21
CA LEU A 295 1.57 -15.42 -11.85
C LEU A 295 0.60 -15.04 -10.72
N ASN A 296 0.35 -13.75 -10.50
CA ASN A 296 -0.58 -13.28 -9.46
C ASN A 296 -2.01 -13.83 -9.63
N GLY A 297 -2.43 -14.12 -10.89
CA GLY A 297 -3.71 -14.74 -11.22
C GLY A 297 -3.76 -16.26 -11.07
N SER A 298 -2.58 -16.92 -11.03
CA SER A 298 -2.44 -18.38 -11.04
C SER A 298 -1.68 -18.87 -9.79
N ARG A 299 -2.27 -18.69 -8.61
CA ARG A 299 -1.61 -18.96 -7.30
C ARG A 299 -0.89 -20.31 -7.18
N LYS A 300 -1.43 -21.38 -7.78
CA LYS A 300 -0.82 -22.72 -7.74
C LYS A 300 0.45 -22.79 -8.58
N GLU A 301 0.42 -22.20 -9.77
CA GLU A 301 1.59 -22.10 -10.64
C GLU A 301 2.63 -21.18 -10.02
N CYS A 302 2.20 -20.05 -9.45
CA CYS A 302 3.07 -19.16 -8.66
C CYS A 302 3.85 -19.94 -7.60
N ALA A 303 3.17 -20.69 -6.72
CA ALA A 303 3.83 -21.50 -5.70
C ALA A 303 4.74 -22.59 -6.29
N ALA A 304 4.31 -23.26 -7.38
CA ALA A 304 5.12 -24.30 -8.02
C ALA A 304 6.41 -23.74 -8.63
N PHE A 305 6.35 -22.60 -9.32
CA PHE A 305 7.54 -21.95 -9.89
C PHE A 305 8.43 -21.33 -8.82
N MET A 306 7.87 -20.77 -7.75
CA MET A 306 8.65 -20.26 -6.62
C MET A 306 9.48 -21.36 -5.94
N VAL A 307 8.95 -22.57 -5.82
CA VAL A 307 9.67 -23.73 -5.26
C VAL A 307 10.64 -24.38 -6.28
N GLY A 308 10.38 -24.17 -7.57
CA GLY A 308 11.09 -24.79 -8.69
C GLY A 308 12.15 -23.92 -9.34
N LEU A 309 12.72 -22.92 -8.65
CA LEU A 309 13.76 -22.07 -9.23
C LEU A 309 14.99 -22.89 -9.67
N PRO A 310 15.61 -22.55 -10.82
CA PRO A 310 16.75 -23.28 -11.38
C PRO A 310 18.07 -22.90 -10.69
N VAL A 311 18.14 -23.04 -9.37
CA VAL A 311 19.32 -22.68 -8.55
C VAL A 311 19.88 -23.90 -7.80
N PRO A 312 21.21 -23.97 -7.55
CA PRO A 312 21.84 -25.17 -7.00
C PRO A 312 21.76 -25.30 -5.47
N PHE A 313 21.21 -24.30 -4.78
CA PHE A 313 21.16 -24.21 -3.31
C PHE A 313 19.73 -24.06 -2.79
N ARG A 314 19.54 -24.19 -1.47
CA ARG A 314 18.24 -23.98 -0.80
C ARG A 314 18.02 -22.51 -0.51
N TYR A 315 16.78 -22.06 -0.62
CA TYR A 315 16.40 -20.65 -0.47
C TYR A 315 15.05 -20.47 0.26
N ASP A 316 14.58 -21.50 0.98
CA ASP A 316 13.27 -21.46 1.66
C ASP A 316 13.14 -20.28 2.64
N TYR A 317 14.20 -19.95 3.37
CA TYR A 317 14.25 -18.81 4.30
C TYR A 317 14.12 -17.48 3.55
N LEU A 318 14.89 -17.29 2.48
CA LEU A 318 14.82 -16.12 1.62
C LEU A 318 13.43 -15.99 0.99
N MET A 319 12.84 -17.10 0.54
CA MET A 319 11.48 -17.11 0.00
C MET A 319 10.45 -16.65 1.03
N ALA A 320 10.55 -17.10 2.28
CA ALA A 320 9.69 -16.60 3.35
C ALA A 320 9.89 -15.09 3.59
N GLU A 321 11.14 -14.62 3.68
CA GLU A 321 11.45 -13.19 3.83
C GLU A 321 10.89 -12.34 2.69
N VAL A 322 10.99 -12.79 1.44
CA VAL A 322 10.46 -12.07 0.27
C VAL A 322 8.94 -11.98 0.30
N VAL A 323 8.24 -13.10 0.56
CA VAL A 323 6.77 -13.10 0.61
C VAL A 323 6.24 -12.21 1.73
N PHE A 324 6.83 -12.29 2.92
CA PHE A 324 6.46 -11.43 4.04
C PHE A 324 6.89 -9.97 3.83
N GLY A 325 8.05 -9.73 3.22
CA GLY A 325 8.51 -8.40 2.85
C GLY A 325 7.54 -7.71 1.89
N GLN A 326 7.05 -8.43 0.88
CA GLN A 326 6.02 -7.92 -0.03
C GLN A 326 4.67 -7.69 0.66
N MET A 327 4.29 -8.56 1.58
CA MET A 327 3.06 -8.41 2.37
C MET A 327 3.11 -7.19 3.29
N LEU A 328 4.26 -6.91 3.89
CA LEU A 328 4.49 -5.83 4.85
C LEU A 328 5.03 -4.54 4.20
N LEU A 329 5.17 -4.51 2.87
CA LEU A 329 5.76 -3.38 2.13
C LEU A 329 5.00 -2.07 2.37
N LEU A 330 5.72 -1.03 2.78
CA LEU A 330 5.20 0.33 2.91
C LEU A 330 5.40 1.10 1.59
N PRO A 331 4.47 1.98 1.19
CA PRO A 331 3.24 2.36 1.88
C PRO A 331 2.13 1.31 1.75
N LYS A 332 2.15 0.48 0.71
CA LYS A 332 1.16 -0.58 0.45
C LYS A 332 1.80 -1.78 -0.24
N PRO A 333 1.29 -3.00 -0.01
CA PRO A 333 1.71 -4.17 -0.77
C PRO A 333 1.30 -4.07 -2.25
N PRO A 334 2.07 -4.65 -3.20
CA PRO A 334 1.68 -4.65 -4.63
C PRO A 334 0.37 -5.38 -4.92
N PHE A 335 0.02 -6.37 -4.09
CA PHE A 335 -1.23 -7.14 -4.21
C PHE A 335 -2.07 -7.02 -2.94
N LYS A 336 -3.35 -7.41 -3.03
CA LYS A 336 -4.24 -7.45 -1.87
C LYS A 336 -3.74 -8.49 -0.86
N LEU A 337 -3.93 -8.24 0.44
CA LEU A 337 -3.47 -9.14 1.52
C LEU A 337 -3.91 -10.61 1.36
N ILE A 338 -5.10 -10.82 0.81
CA ILE A 338 -5.65 -12.16 0.51
C ILE A 338 -4.75 -12.98 -0.42
N TYR A 339 -4.07 -12.33 -1.37
CA TYR A 339 -3.17 -12.97 -2.32
C TYR A 339 -1.97 -13.63 -1.59
N TYR A 340 -1.35 -12.92 -0.65
CA TYR A 340 -0.25 -13.48 0.14
C TYR A 340 -0.74 -14.64 1.02
N THR A 341 -1.95 -14.56 1.57
CA THR A 341 -2.52 -15.67 2.35
C THR A 341 -2.61 -16.95 1.52
N ILE A 342 -3.19 -16.86 0.32
CA ILE A 342 -3.40 -18.03 -0.54
C ILE A 342 -2.11 -18.58 -1.15
N VAL A 343 -1.12 -17.71 -1.43
CA VAL A 343 0.22 -18.13 -1.87
C VAL A 343 0.95 -18.86 -0.75
N ILE A 344 0.97 -18.31 0.48
CA ILE A 344 1.57 -18.96 1.65
C ILE A 344 0.93 -20.33 1.91
N ILE A 345 -0.39 -20.44 1.80
CA ILE A 345 -1.10 -21.73 1.92
C ILE A 345 -0.62 -22.74 0.88
N ASP A 346 -0.45 -22.31 -0.38
CA ASP A 346 0.04 -23.21 -1.44
C ASP A 346 1.53 -23.55 -1.28
N LEU A 347 2.34 -22.63 -0.75
CA LEU A 347 3.74 -22.92 -0.37
C LEU A 347 3.81 -23.94 0.76
N CYS A 348 2.95 -23.86 1.79
CA CYS A 348 2.83 -24.89 2.82
C CYS A 348 2.49 -26.27 2.24
N LYS A 349 1.70 -26.33 1.16
CA LYS A 349 1.35 -27.59 0.47
C LYS A 349 2.48 -28.09 -0.43
N ALA A 350 3.21 -27.19 -1.09
CA ALA A 350 4.33 -27.53 -1.94
C ALA A 350 5.56 -27.98 -1.12
N LEU A 351 5.73 -27.44 0.09
CA LEU A 351 6.84 -27.70 1.00
C LEU A 351 6.35 -28.09 2.42
N PRO A 352 5.61 -29.20 2.58
CA PRO A 352 4.98 -29.56 3.86
C PRO A 352 5.96 -29.86 4.98
N GLY A 353 7.20 -30.26 4.65
CA GLY A 353 8.24 -30.60 5.62
C GLY A 353 9.08 -29.43 6.12
N SER A 354 9.05 -28.26 5.47
CA SER A 354 9.89 -27.11 5.84
C SER A 354 9.11 -25.81 6.04
N PHE A 355 8.22 -25.47 5.10
CA PHE A 355 7.62 -24.14 5.05
C PHE A 355 6.68 -23.81 6.22
N PRO A 356 5.85 -24.73 6.76
CA PRO A 356 5.05 -24.45 7.96
C PRO A 356 5.89 -24.10 9.20
N GLY A 357 7.05 -24.75 9.38
CA GLY A 357 7.98 -24.45 10.47
C GLY A 357 8.64 -23.08 10.30
N LEU A 358 9.05 -22.75 9.07
CA LEU A 358 9.57 -21.43 8.72
C LEU A 358 8.54 -20.33 8.96
N LEU A 359 7.28 -20.59 8.61
CA LEU A 359 6.18 -19.66 8.82
C LEU A 359 6.02 -19.31 10.31
N ALA A 360 5.98 -20.33 11.17
CA ALA A 360 5.92 -20.13 12.61
C ALA A 360 7.12 -19.35 13.13
N ALA A 361 8.32 -19.62 12.59
CA ALA A 361 9.53 -18.89 12.95
C ALA A 361 9.50 -17.41 12.50
N VAL A 362 8.99 -17.10 11.30
CA VAL A 362 8.80 -15.71 10.86
C VAL A 362 7.90 -14.96 11.83
N VAL A 363 6.72 -15.52 12.14
CA VAL A 363 5.76 -14.88 13.05
C VAL A 363 6.35 -14.68 14.43
N ARG A 364 7.07 -15.67 14.99
CA ARG A 364 7.74 -15.53 16.29
C ARG A 364 8.78 -14.41 16.31
N ASN A 365 9.61 -14.31 15.28
CA ASN A 365 10.61 -13.24 15.19
C ASN A 365 9.95 -11.86 15.03
N LEU A 366 8.95 -11.72 14.15
CA LEU A 366 8.19 -10.46 14.01
C LEU A 366 7.48 -10.09 15.32
N PHE A 367 6.89 -11.05 16.01
CA PHE A 367 6.19 -10.85 17.28
C PHE A 367 7.13 -10.43 18.42
N SER A 368 8.35 -10.99 18.46
CA SER A 368 9.37 -10.60 19.46
C SER A 368 9.77 -9.12 19.36
N ARG A 369 9.69 -8.55 18.14
CA ARG A 369 10.01 -7.16 17.81
C ARG A 369 8.78 -6.32 17.47
N ILE A 370 7.60 -6.75 17.92
CA ILE A 370 6.33 -6.11 17.53
C ILE A 370 6.26 -4.64 17.98
N SER A 371 6.96 -4.26 19.05
CA SER A 371 7.07 -2.88 19.54
C SER A 371 7.82 -1.94 18.60
N GLU A 372 8.73 -2.49 17.78
CA GLU A 372 9.49 -1.76 16.75
C GLU A 372 8.81 -1.80 15.38
N LEU A 373 7.93 -2.78 15.14
CA LEU A 373 7.26 -2.93 13.86
C LEU A 373 6.33 -1.73 13.58
N ASP A 374 6.28 -1.23 12.35
CA ASP A 374 5.37 -0.15 11.97
C ASP A 374 3.90 -0.54 12.22
N VAL A 375 3.06 0.41 12.67
CA VAL A 375 1.67 0.12 13.07
C VAL A 375 0.84 -0.49 11.92
N GLU A 376 1.10 -0.07 10.68
CA GLU A 376 0.43 -0.60 9.49
C GLU A 376 0.91 -2.03 9.21
N CYS A 377 2.21 -2.30 9.40
CA CYS A 377 2.76 -3.66 9.33
C CYS A 377 2.20 -4.57 10.43
N ARG A 378 2.01 -4.08 11.67
CA ARG A 378 1.35 -4.85 12.76
C ARG A 378 -0.09 -5.23 12.39
N SER A 379 -0.86 -4.27 11.89
CA SER A 379 -2.25 -4.48 11.46
C SER A 379 -2.36 -5.51 10.33
N ARG A 380 -1.48 -5.42 9.32
CA ARG A 380 -1.39 -6.40 8.23
C ARG A 380 -1.00 -7.79 8.71
N LEU A 381 0.00 -7.87 9.60
CA LEU A 381 0.43 -9.14 10.19
C LEU A 381 -0.70 -9.80 10.99
N SER A 382 -1.41 -9.04 11.84
CA SER A 382 -2.55 -9.55 12.61
C SER A 382 -3.66 -10.05 11.68
N THR A 383 -4.03 -9.25 10.67
CA THR A 383 -5.08 -9.59 9.71
C THR A 383 -4.73 -10.83 8.88
N TRP A 384 -3.48 -10.92 8.42
CA TRP A 384 -2.99 -12.09 7.71
C TRP A 384 -2.98 -13.33 8.62
N LEU A 385 -2.47 -13.21 9.85
CA LEU A 385 -2.33 -14.32 10.78
C LEU A 385 -3.69 -14.91 11.12
N SER A 386 -4.69 -14.08 11.45
CA SER A 386 -6.07 -14.55 11.68
C SER A 386 -6.62 -15.27 10.46
N HIS A 387 -6.51 -14.65 9.27
CA HIS A 387 -7.05 -15.29 8.07
C HIS A 387 -6.32 -16.61 7.74
N HIS A 388 -5.01 -16.67 7.94
CA HIS A 388 -4.22 -17.89 7.82
C HIS A 388 -4.72 -18.98 8.78
N MET A 389 -4.81 -18.68 10.08
CA MET A 389 -5.27 -19.63 11.10
C MET A 389 -6.69 -20.15 10.83
N SER A 390 -7.61 -19.30 10.35
CA SER A 390 -8.96 -19.75 9.97
C SER A 390 -8.98 -20.85 8.90
N ASN A 391 -7.93 -20.94 8.07
CA ASN A 391 -7.75 -21.97 7.04
C ASN A 391 -7.09 -23.26 7.60
N PHE A 392 -6.51 -23.20 8.81
CA PHE A 392 -5.88 -24.31 9.52
C PHE A 392 -6.58 -24.60 10.85
N GLN A 393 -7.92 -24.52 10.84
CA GLN A 393 -8.76 -24.90 11.98
C GLN A 393 -8.50 -24.08 13.26
N PHE A 394 -7.99 -22.85 13.13
CA PHE A 394 -7.71 -21.94 14.25
C PHE A 394 -6.61 -22.47 15.20
N ILE A 395 -5.73 -23.35 14.69
CA ILE A 395 -4.65 -23.97 15.45
C ILE A 395 -3.39 -23.09 15.40
N TRP A 396 -2.88 -22.73 16.57
CA TRP A 396 -1.62 -22.01 16.76
C TRP A 396 -1.03 -22.37 18.12
N PRO A 397 0.31 -22.42 18.30
CA PRO A 397 0.94 -22.62 19.60
C PRO A 397 0.80 -21.37 20.49
N TRP A 398 -0.40 -21.13 21.02
CA TRP A 398 -0.70 -19.96 21.85
C TRP A 398 0.09 -19.92 23.17
N SER A 399 0.58 -21.07 23.63
CA SER A 399 1.47 -21.17 24.80
C SER A 399 2.77 -20.38 24.64
N ASP A 400 3.27 -20.22 23.41
CA ASP A 400 4.43 -19.36 23.12
C ASP A 400 4.16 -17.89 23.45
N PHE A 401 2.88 -17.48 23.54
CA PHE A 401 2.44 -16.11 23.81
C PHE A 401 1.73 -15.96 25.17
N ALA A 402 1.77 -16.97 26.04
CA ALA A 402 1.04 -16.95 27.31
C ALA A 402 1.45 -15.80 28.25
N HIS A 403 2.73 -15.39 28.20
CA HIS A 403 3.29 -14.29 29.02
C HIS A 403 2.60 -12.94 28.77
N VAL A 404 1.97 -12.79 27.62
CA VAL A 404 1.31 -11.56 27.18
C VAL A 404 0.10 -11.20 28.04
N ALA A 405 -0.57 -12.20 28.64
CA ALA A 405 -1.71 -11.97 29.52
C ALA A 405 -1.34 -11.16 30.78
N GLU A 406 -0.07 -11.18 31.17
CA GLU A 406 0.45 -10.51 32.37
C GLU A 406 0.98 -9.10 32.06
N GLN A 407 1.08 -8.73 30.78
CA GLN A 407 1.55 -7.42 30.36
C GLN A 407 0.46 -6.34 30.51
N PRO A 408 0.83 -5.05 30.62
CA PRO A 408 -0.14 -3.95 30.60
C PRO A 408 -1.05 -4.00 29.37
N ALA A 409 -2.30 -3.52 29.50
CA ALA A 409 -3.31 -3.54 28.43
C ALA A 409 -2.83 -2.84 27.14
N TRP A 410 -1.94 -1.86 27.28
CA TRP A 410 -1.34 -1.10 26.20
C TRP A 410 -0.06 -1.71 25.61
N SER A 411 0.41 -2.85 26.11
CA SER A 411 1.61 -3.48 25.54
C SER A 411 1.36 -3.89 24.08
N PRO A 412 2.28 -3.58 23.14
CA PRO A 412 2.17 -3.96 21.73
C PRO A 412 1.88 -5.44 21.49
N GLN A 413 2.50 -6.34 22.27
CA GLN A 413 2.28 -7.78 22.16
C GLN A 413 0.87 -8.16 22.58
N ARG A 414 0.35 -7.53 23.64
CA ARG A 414 -1.01 -7.77 24.15
C ARG A 414 -2.07 -7.27 23.19
N VAL A 415 -1.91 -6.06 22.68
CA VAL A 415 -2.79 -5.48 21.67
C VAL A 415 -2.79 -6.34 20.41
N PHE A 416 -1.63 -6.79 19.92
CA PHE A 416 -1.53 -7.67 18.76
C PHE A 416 -2.30 -8.98 18.95
N VAL A 417 -2.17 -9.63 20.11
CA VAL A 417 -2.90 -10.87 20.42
C VAL A 417 -4.41 -10.61 20.50
N GLN A 418 -4.83 -9.57 21.21
CA GLN A 418 -6.25 -9.18 21.32
C GLN A 418 -6.87 -8.91 19.95
N GLU A 419 -6.21 -8.11 19.12
CA GLU A 419 -6.68 -7.79 17.77
C GLU A 419 -6.74 -9.02 16.86
N THR A 420 -5.81 -9.97 17.04
CA THR A 420 -5.79 -11.22 16.26
C THR A 420 -6.94 -12.13 16.70
N LEU A 421 -7.14 -12.31 18.01
CA LEU A 421 -8.26 -13.08 18.56
C LEU A 421 -9.61 -12.46 18.18
N GLU A 422 -9.72 -11.14 18.18
CA GLU A 422 -10.92 -10.45 17.73
C GLU A 422 -11.25 -10.79 16.27
N LYS A 423 -10.24 -10.75 15.38
CA LYS A 423 -10.42 -11.14 13.98
C LYS A 423 -10.77 -12.62 13.81
N GLU A 424 -10.22 -13.51 14.64
CA GLU A 424 -10.63 -14.93 14.66
C GLU A 424 -12.09 -15.10 15.06
N VAL A 425 -12.58 -14.33 16.05
CA VAL A 425 -14.01 -14.31 16.40
C VAL A 425 -14.84 -13.79 15.23
N ARG A 426 -14.41 -12.72 14.54
CA ARG A 426 -15.10 -12.19 13.34
C ARG A 426 -15.17 -13.22 12.20
N LEU A 427 -14.15 -14.07 12.05
CA LEU A 427 -14.08 -15.16 11.06
C LEU A 427 -14.77 -16.45 11.54
N SER A 428 -15.24 -16.48 12.80
CA SER A 428 -15.95 -17.62 13.37
C SER A 428 -17.07 -17.18 14.32
N TYR A 429 -17.19 -17.82 15.47
CA TYR A 429 -18.13 -17.43 16.53
C TYR A 429 -17.46 -17.60 17.89
N TRP A 430 -17.87 -16.79 18.85
CA TRP A 430 -17.20 -16.65 20.15
C TRP A 430 -17.09 -17.99 20.90
N GLU A 431 -18.16 -18.81 20.92
CA GLU A 431 -18.15 -20.11 21.59
C GLU A 431 -17.14 -21.10 21.01
N ARG A 432 -16.77 -20.96 19.73
CA ARG A 432 -15.76 -21.81 19.10
C ARG A 432 -14.38 -21.61 19.72
N LEU A 433 -14.06 -20.36 20.04
CA LEU A 433 -12.75 -19.94 20.56
C LEU A 433 -12.72 -19.96 22.09
N PHE A 434 -13.85 -19.71 22.75
CA PHE A 434 -13.96 -19.70 24.21
C PHE A 434 -14.16 -21.09 24.85
N SER A 435 -14.52 -22.15 24.11
CA SER A 435 -14.82 -23.46 24.72
C SER A 435 -13.66 -24.46 24.66
N PRO A 436 -12.79 -24.52 25.69
CA PRO A 436 -11.64 -25.43 25.78
C PRO A 436 -12.01 -26.90 26.05
N VAL A 437 -13.28 -27.25 26.26
CA VAL A 437 -13.65 -28.63 26.69
C VAL A 437 -14.81 -29.25 25.92
N LYS A 438 -15.74 -28.47 25.33
CA LYS A 438 -16.95 -29.02 24.69
C LYS A 438 -16.87 -29.15 23.17
N SER A 439 -15.86 -28.57 22.53
CA SER A 439 -15.74 -28.53 21.07
C SER A 439 -14.79 -29.60 20.51
N GLY A 440 -13.94 -30.23 21.35
CA GLY A 440 -12.93 -31.21 20.94
C GLY A 440 -11.65 -30.60 20.35
N TRP A 441 -11.40 -29.30 20.54
CA TRP A 441 -10.28 -28.53 19.97
C TRP A 441 -9.35 -27.97 21.05
N GLN A 442 -8.04 -28.02 20.81
CA GLN A 442 -6.97 -27.77 21.80
C GLN A 442 -6.36 -26.35 21.80
N SER A 443 -6.85 -25.36 21.02
CA SER A 443 -5.98 -24.20 20.71
C SER A 443 -5.64 -23.28 21.89
N LEU A 444 -6.58 -23.04 22.82
CA LEU A 444 -6.33 -22.21 24.03
C LEU A 444 -6.20 -23.03 25.32
N ASP A 445 -6.31 -24.36 25.24
CA ASP A 445 -6.33 -25.28 26.39
C ASP A 445 -5.04 -25.19 27.21
N ASP A 446 -3.91 -25.01 26.53
CA ASP A 446 -2.58 -24.90 27.14
C ASP A 446 -2.32 -23.51 27.76
N SER A 447 -3.23 -22.54 27.62
CA SER A 447 -3.03 -21.14 28.06
C SER A 447 -4.34 -20.44 28.44
N PRO A 448 -5.00 -20.86 29.53
CA PRO A 448 -6.33 -20.34 29.92
C PRO A 448 -6.36 -18.85 30.21
N LYS A 449 -5.23 -18.24 30.62
CA LYS A 449 -5.13 -16.78 30.84
C LYS A 449 -5.33 -15.96 29.55
N LEU A 450 -5.10 -16.54 28.38
CA LEU A 450 -5.34 -15.85 27.10
C LEU A 450 -6.83 -15.78 26.75
N CYS A 451 -7.69 -16.60 27.37
CA CYS A 451 -9.15 -16.48 27.21
C CYS A 451 -9.67 -15.12 27.71
N ASP A 452 -8.99 -14.51 28.69
CA ASP A 452 -9.31 -13.16 29.19
C ASP A 452 -9.01 -12.06 28.16
N LEU A 453 -8.26 -12.38 27.10
CA LEU A 453 -7.96 -11.47 25.99
C LEU A 453 -8.94 -11.60 24.82
N LEU A 454 -9.87 -12.57 24.84
CA LEU A 454 -10.92 -12.66 23.84
C LEU A 454 -11.80 -11.40 23.87
N PRO A 455 -12.31 -10.93 22.72
CA PRO A 455 -13.28 -9.84 22.73
C PRO A 455 -14.52 -10.27 23.53
N PRO A 456 -15.29 -9.31 24.06
CA PRO A 456 -16.59 -9.57 24.64
C PRO A 456 -17.47 -10.37 23.67
N LYS A 457 -18.37 -11.19 24.24
CA LYS A 457 -19.37 -11.87 23.42
C LYS A 457 -20.22 -10.84 22.69
N ASN A 458 -20.37 -11.00 21.38
CA ASN A 458 -21.15 -10.09 20.55
C ASN A 458 -22.64 -10.14 20.93
N THR A 459 -23.04 -9.25 21.84
CA THR A 459 -24.43 -9.06 22.30
C THR A 459 -24.82 -7.60 22.19
N PRO A 460 -26.04 -7.30 21.70
CA PRO A 460 -26.57 -5.94 21.71
C PRO A 460 -26.91 -5.51 23.14
N GLU A 461 -26.58 -4.26 23.48
CA GLU A 461 -26.93 -3.63 24.76
C GLU A 461 -28.12 -2.69 24.56
N PHE A 462 -29.33 -3.22 24.73
CA PHE A 462 -30.55 -2.45 24.59
C PHE A 462 -30.92 -1.76 25.90
N ARG A 463 -30.76 -0.43 25.95
CA ARG A 463 -30.97 0.39 27.16
C ARG A 463 -32.39 0.32 27.71
N PHE A 464 -33.40 0.18 26.85
CA PHE A 464 -34.82 0.19 27.24
C PHE A 464 -35.39 -1.22 27.43
N SER A 465 -34.54 -2.21 27.74
CA SER A 465 -35.00 -3.56 28.07
C SER A 465 -35.80 -3.55 29.38
N ARG A 466 -36.82 -4.40 29.46
CA ARG A 466 -37.63 -4.57 30.69
C ARG A 466 -36.80 -5.10 31.87
N ASP A 467 -35.71 -5.78 31.57
CA ASP A 467 -34.80 -6.38 32.55
C ASP A 467 -33.73 -5.38 33.04
N ASN A 468 -33.52 -4.26 32.33
CA ASN A 468 -32.58 -3.19 32.66
C ASN A 468 -33.33 -1.97 33.21
N GLN A 469 -34.10 -2.13 34.29
CA GLN A 469 -34.77 -1.01 34.95
C GLN A 469 -33.75 -0.12 35.65
N VAL A 470 -33.25 0.87 34.92
CA VAL A 470 -32.43 1.95 35.47
C VAL A 470 -33.38 3.04 35.98
N GLU A 471 -33.22 3.45 37.25
CA GLU A 471 -34.00 4.53 37.85
C GLU A 471 -33.91 5.81 36.99
N GLY A 472 -35.07 6.41 36.68
CA GLY A 472 -35.16 7.66 35.93
C GLY A 472 -35.37 7.55 34.41
N LEU A 473 -35.46 6.35 33.82
CA LEU A 473 -35.70 6.14 32.37
C LEU A 473 -37.12 5.63 32.03
N GLU A 474 -38.08 5.76 32.94
CA GLU A 474 -39.44 5.20 32.77
C GLU A 474 -40.19 5.80 31.58
N THR A 475 -40.03 7.11 31.35
CA THR A 475 -40.71 7.85 30.28
C THR A 475 -40.14 7.46 28.92
N GLU A 476 -38.82 7.41 28.81
CA GLU A 476 -38.07 7.02 27.60
C GLU A 476 -38.33 5.55 27.25
N THR A 477 -38.38 4.67 28.25
CA THR A 477 -38.74 3.25 28.07
C THR A 477 -40.18 3.10 27.57
N GLY A 478 -41.10 3.95 28.06
CA GLY A 478 -42.45 4.06 27.56
C GLY A 478 -42.50 4.45 26.08
N PHE A 479 -41.76 5.50 25.69
CA PHE A 479 -41.66 5.92 24.29
C PHE A 479 -41.02 4.87 23.39
N ALA A 480 -39.94 4.20 23.82
CA ALA A 480 -39.33 3.11 23.06
C ALA A 480 -40.31 1.94 22.84
N SER A 481 -41.10 1.60 23.87
CA SER A 481 -42.13 0.56 23.77
C SER A 481 -43.27 0.96 22.81
N GLU A 482 -43.70 2.22 22.85
CA GLU A 482 -44.71 2.74 21.91
C GLU A 482 -44.19 2.73 20.47
N LEU A 483 -42.94 3.12 20.24
CA LEU A 483 -42.30 3.07 18.93
C LEU A 483 -42.22 1.63 18.39
N LEU A 484 -41.81 0.67 19.23
CA LEU A 484 -41.81 -0.76 18.87
C LEU A 484 -43.20 -1.23 18.44
N ALA A 485 -44.25 -0.81 19.17
CA ALA A 485 -45.63 -1.11 18.81
C ALA A 485 -46.02 -0.48 17.46
N GLN A 486 -45.73 0.80 17.23
CA GLN A 486 -46.03 1.50 15.98
C GLN A 486 -45.32 0.87 14.76
N ILE A 487 -44.07 0.43 14.92
CA ILE A 487 -43.33 -0.26 13.87
C ILE A 487 -43.91 -1.65 13.60
N LYS A 488 -44.25 -2.41 14.64
CA LYS A 488 -44.87 -3.74 14.50
C LYS A 488 -46.26 -3.67 13.84
N THR A 489 -47.03 -2.62 14.10
CA THR A 489 -48.33 -2.38 13.44
C THR A 489 -48.19 -1.77 12.05
N LYS A 490 -46.96 -1.60 11.53
CA LYS A 490 -46.65 -1.06 10.20
C LYS A 490 -47.28 0.32 9.96
N LYS A 491 -47.28 1.18 11.00
CA LYS A 491 -47.71 2.57 10.87
C LYS A 491 -46.87 3.29 9.80
N GLY A 492 -47.47 4.26 9.10
CA GLY A 492 -46.78 5.01 8.05
C GLY A 492 -45.62 5.85 8.59
N MET A 493 -44.56 6.01 7.79
CA MET A 493 -43.37 6.80 8.15
C MET A 493 -43.74 8.22 8.60
N LYS A 494 -44.62 8.91 7.86
CA LYS A 494 -45.08 10.26 8.19
C LYS A 494 -45.79 10.36 9.54
N ASP A 495 -46.52 9.31 9.93
CA ASP A 495 -47.23 9.30 11.22
C ASP A 495 -46.27 9.04 12.40
N ILE A 496 -45.13 8.40 12.13
CA ILE A 496 -44.06 8.21 13.11
C ILE A 496 -43.25 9.51 13.21
N GLU A 497 -42.88 10.13 12.08
CA GLU A 497 -42.23 11.45 12.03
C GLU A 497 -43.04 12.50 12.82
N SER A 498 -44.33 12.65 12.51
CA SER A 498 -45.20 13.59 13.21
C SER A 498 -45.32 13.29 14.71
N TRP A 499 -45.28 12.02 15.11
CA TRP A 499 -45.30 11.63 16.52
C TRP A 499 -44.00 12.01 17.24
N PHE A 500 -42.84 11.85 16.59
CA PHE A 500 -41.56 12.31 17.12
C PHE A 500 -41.53 13.83 17.30
N GLU A 501 -41.97 14.58 16.29
CA GLU A 501 -41.99 16.06 16.31
C GLU A 501 -42.97 16.62 17.35
N SER A 502 -44.15 16.01 17.49
CA SER A 502 -45.22 16.54 18.35
C SER A 502 -45.16 16.07 19.80
N LYS A 503 -44.54 14.90 20.08
CA LYS A 503 -44.53 14.31 21.42
C LYS A 503 -43.14 14.11 22.01
N ILE A 504 -42.25 13.41 21.31
CA ILE A 504 -40.97 13.01 21.90
C ILE A 504 -40.02 14.20 22.01
N VAL A 505 -39.79 14.91 20.91
CA VAL A 505 -38.84 16.03 20.89
C VAL A 505 -39.21 17.13 21.91
N PRO A 506 -40.48 17.55 22.03
CA PRO A 506 -40.87 18.53 23.06
C PRO A 506 -40.76 18.01 24.50
N ALA A 507 -40.96 16.70 24.73
CA ALA A 507 -40.97 16.13 26.07
C ALA A 507 -39.56 15.78 26.60
N ALA A 508 -38.69 15.24 25.75
CA ALA A 508 -37.39 14.68 26.14
C ALA A 508 -36.19 15.39 25.49
N GLY A 509 -36.44 16.26 24.50
CA GLY A 509 -35.39 16.94 23.73
C GLY A 509 -34.83 16.10 22.57
N GLN A 510 -34.11 16.77 21.68
CA GLN A 510 -33.63 16.19 20.42
C GLN A 510 -32.70 14.98 20.61
N LYS A 511 -31.72 15.07 21.52
CA LYS A 511 -30.72 14.00 21.75
C LYS A 511 -31.36 12.71 22.29
N VAL A 512 -32.30 12.85 23.23
CA VAL A 512 -33.03 11.72 23.80
C VAL A 512 -33.98 11.12 22.76
N ALA A 513 -34.58 11.95 21.89
CA ALA A 513 -35.37 11.46 20.77
C ALA A 513 -34.53 10.59 19.80
N ILE A 514 -33.32 11.05 19.44
CA ILE A 514 -32.37 10.26 18.63
C ILE A 514 -32.03 8.95 19.32
N GLU A 515 -31.75 8.99 20.62
CA GLU A 515 -31.45 7.80 21.43
C GLU A 515 -32.59 6.78 21.41
N ILE A 516 -33.81 7.21 21.74
CA ILE A 516 -35.01 6.36 21.72
C ILE A 516 -35.18 5.72 20.33
N LEU A 517 -35.03 6.51 19.26
CA LEU A 517 -35.12 6.01 17.89
C LEU A 517 -34.05 4.97 17.60
N LEU A 518 -32.77 5.31 17.76
CA LEU A 518 -31.66 4.45 17.37
C LEU A 518 -31.60 3.16 18.18
N GLN A 519 -31.68 3.23 19.50
CA GLN A 519 -31.69 2.05 20.37
C GLN A 519 -32.82 1.09 19.96
N THR A 520 -34.01 1.63 19.65
CA THR A 520 -35.16 0.84 19.23
C THR A 520 -34.99 0.22 17.85
N LEU A 521 -34.52 1.00 16.87
CA LEU A 521 -34.29 0.52 15.50
C LEU A 521 -33.16 -0.51 15.44
N LEU A 522 -32.05 -0.27 16.14
CA LEU A 522 -30.93 -1.21 16.21
C LEU A 522 -31.35 -2.51 16.92
N ASN A 523 -32.17 -2.43 17.97
CA ASN A 523 -32.75 -3.61 18.60
C ASN A 523 -33.60 -4.44 17.63
N LEU A 524 -34.47 -3.79 16.85
CA LEU A 524 -35.26 -4.45 15.80
C LEU A 524 -34.38 -5.07 14.70
N GLY A 525 -33.27 -4.40 14.37
CA GLY A 525 -32.31 -4.81 13.35
C GLY A 525 -31.25 -5.82 13.83
N SER A 526 -31.15 -6.09 15.13
CA SER A 526 -30.03 -6.80 15.75
C SER A 526 -29.88 -8.27 15.35
N LYS A 527 -30.94 -8.89 14.82
CA LYS A 527 -30.96 -10.33 14.50
C LYS A 527 -29.97 -10.74 13.41
N SER A 528 -29.78 -9.90 12.39
CA SER A 528 -28.80 -10.15 11.33
C SER A 528 -28.51 -8.87 10.54
N PHE A 529 -27.43 -8.87 9.75
CA PHE A 529 -27.07 -7.71 8.92
C PHE A 529 -28.19 -7.31 7.96
N THR A 530 -28.93 -8.28 7.40
CA THR A 530 -30.08 -8.00 6.52
C THR A 530 -31.20 -7.28 7.26
N HIS A 531 -31.49 -7.64 8.51
CA HIS A 531 -32.51 -6.95 9.32
C HIS A 531 -32.06 -5.51 9.60
N MET A 532 -30.80 -5.31 9.99
CA MET A 532 -30.22 -4.00 10.21
C MET A 532 -30.32 -3.11 8.97
N VAL A 533 -29.91 -3.60 7.80
CA VAL A 533 -30.01 -2.88 6.53
C VAL A 533 -31.45 -2.53 6.19
N THR A 534 -32.38 -3.48 6.33
CA THR A 534 -33.81 -3.27 6.05
C THR A 534 -34.40 -2.16 6.93
N VAL A 535 -33.99 -2.11 8.21
CA VAL A 535 -34.45 -1.08 9.14
C VAL A 535 -33.88 0.29 8.77
N LEU A 536 -32.58 0.38 8.43
CA LEU A 536 -31.96 1.63 7.98
C LEU A 536 -32.56 2.15 6.67
N GLU A 537 -32.85 1.28 5.70
CA GLU A 537 -33.48 1.71 4.44
C GLU A 537 -34.90 2.23 4.65
N ARG A 538 -35.66 1.62 5.57
CA ARG A 538 -37.05 2.01 5.82
C ARG A 538 -37.18 3.25 6.69
N TYR A 539 -36.35 3.38 7.71
CA TYR A 539 -36.50 4.42 8.74
C TYR A 539 -35.34 5.41 8.79
N GLY A 540 -34.33 5.27 7.92
CA GLY A 540 -33.15 6.15 7.89
C GLY A 540 -33.49 7.61 7.65
N GLN A 541 -34.51 7.92 6.85
CA GLN A 541 -34.91 9.31 6.62
C GLN A 541 -35.31 10.04 7.92
N LEU A 542 -35.93 9.33 8.87
CA LEU A 542 -36.25 9.89 10.19
C LEU A 542 -34.99 10.19 11.01
N ILE A 543 -33.95 9.36 10.88
CA ILE A 543 -32.63 9.64 11.49
C ILE A 543 -32.05 10.93 10.88
N ALA A 544 -32.09 11.08 9.56
CA ALA A 544 -31.59 12.28 8.87
C ALA A 544 -32.38 13.54 9.27
N THR A 545 -33.70 13.44 9.45
CA THR A 545 -34.55 14.55 9.92
C THR A 545 -34.24 14.94 11.37
N LEU A 546 -33.96 13.97 12.26
CA LEU A 546 -33.63 14.24 13.65
C LEU A 546 -32.17 14.68 13.86
N ALA A 547 -31.25 14.29 12.97
CA ALA A 547 -29.84 14.64 13.04
C ALA A 547 -29.35 15.37 11.77
N PRO A 548 -29.89 16.57 11.47
CA PRO A 548 -29.54 17.31 10.25
C PRO A 548 -28.11 17.88 10.28
N ASP A 549 -27.56 18.15 11.46
CA ASP A 549 -26.22 18.71 11.64
C ASP A 549 -25.20 17.69 12.16
N GLU A 550 -23.93 18.02 11.98
CA GLU A 550 -22.80 17.14 12.29
C GLU A 550 -22.68 16.83 13.78
N THR A 551 -23.10 17.73 14.68
CA THR A 551 -23.06 17.51 16.14
C THR A 551 -24.04 16.42 16.53
N LEU A 552 -25.25 16.46 15.98
CA LEU A 552 -26.25 15.42 16.20
C LEU A 552 -25.88 14.11 15.51
N GLN A 553 -25.20 14.16 14.36
CA GLN A 553 -24.66 12.95 13.72
C GLN A 553 -23.55 12.29 14.55
N VAL A 554 -22.70 13.05 15.24
CA VAL A 554 -21.75 12.48 16.23
C VAL A 554 -22.51 11.76 17.34
N HIS A 555 -23.62 12.33 17.82
CA HIS A 555 -24.49 11.67 18.82
C HIS A 555 -25.14 10.40 18.28
N VAL A 556 -25.51 10.36 16.99
CA VAL A 556 -25.98 9.13 16.31
C VAL A 556 -24.91 8.03 16.38
N ILE A 557 -23.64 8.37 16.11
CA ILE A 557 -22.53 7.42 16.16
C ILE A 557 -22.28 6.95 17.60
N ASP A 558 -22.38 7.84 18.59
CA ASP A 558 -22.28 7.49 20.02
C ASP A 558 -23.34 6.46 20.43
N GLU A 559 -24.59 6.62 19.99
CA GLU A 559 -25.65 5.65 20.31
C GLU A 559 -25.46 4.31 19.60
N VAL A 560 -24.96 4.30 18.37
CA VAL A 560 -24.57 3.06 17.68
C VAL A 560 -23.43 2.37 18.44
N ALA A 561 -22.41 3.13 18.85
CA ALA A 561 -21.27 2.67 19.63
C ALA A 561 -21.70 2.09 20.98
N ARG A 562 -22.66 2.72 21.65
CA ARG A 562 -23.19 2.29 22.95
C ARG A 562 -24.05 1.03 22.82
N PHE A 563 -24.95 0.96 21.83
CA PHE A 563 -25.77 -0.22 21.58
C PHE A 563 -24.94 -1.46 21.21
N TRP A 564 -23.87 -1.27 20.44
CA TRP A 564 -22.96 -2.34 20.02
C TRP A 564 -21.63 -2.33 20.77
N GLN A 565 -21.57 -1.86 22.02
CA GLN A 565 -20.30 -1.69 22.76
C GLN A 565 -19.45 -2.97 22.86
N ASN A 566 -20.09 -4.16 22.82
CA ASN A 566 -19.45 -5.47 22.86
C ASN A 566 -19.03 -6.00 21.47
N SER A 567 -19.20 -5.21 20.40
CA SER A 567 -18.94 -5.63 19.02
C SER A 567 -18.43 -4.49 18.14
N SER A 568 -17.11 -4.32 18.14
CA SER A 568 -16.36 -3.47 17.21
C SER A 568 -16.76 -3.68 15.74
N GLN A 569 -16.94 -4.94 15.32
CA GLN A 569 -17.37 -5.29 13.97
C GLN A 569 -18.74 -4.72 13.62
N MET A 570 -19.71 -4.83 14.53
CA MET A 570 -21.06 -4.31 14.28
C MET A 570 -21.07 -2.79 14.18
N ILE A 571 -20.29 -2.12 15.02
CA ILE A 571 -20.15 -0.66 14.98
C ILE A 571 -19.58 -0.25 13.62
N ALA A 572 -18.48 -0.87 13.18
CA ALA A 572 -17.86 -0.60 11.90
C ALA A 572 -18.86 -0.77 10.74
N ILE A 573 -19.60 -1.90 10.71
CA ILE A 573 -20.58 -2.20 9.67
C ILE A 573 -21.75 -1.21 9.67
N VAL A 574 -22.33 -0.91 10.83
CA VAL A 574 -23.51 -0.04 10.94
C VAL A 574 -23.16 1.39 10.55
N VAL A 575 -22.05 1.93 11.08
CA VAL A 575 -21.59 3.28 10.73
C VAL A 575 -21.23 3.36 9.25
N ASP A 576 -20.58 2.34 8.67
CA ASP A 576 -20.28 2.30 7.24
C ASP A 576 -21.56 2.37 6.38
N ARG A 577 -22.60 1.61 6.76
CA ARG A 577 -23.89 1.65 6.07
C ARG A 577 -24.60 2.99 6.24
N MET A 578 -24.55 3.59 7.43
CA MET A 578 -25.10 4.93 7.66
C MET A 578 -24.40 5.98 6.80
N MET A 579 -23.07 5.92 6.62
CA MET A 579 -22.35 6.77 5.66
C MET A 579 -22.82 6.52 4.22
N GLY A 580 -22.99 5.25 3.83
CA GLY A 580 -23.48 4.88 2.49
C GLY A 580 -24.87 5.41 2.16
N TYR A 581 -25.77 5.45 3.16
CA TYR A 581 -27.11 6.04 3.05
C TYR A 581 -27.15 7.54 3.34
N ARG A 582 -25.99 8.19 3.57
CA ARG A 582 -25.87 9.61 3.92
C ARG A 582 -26.64 10.02 5.18
N LEU A 583 -26.77 9.10 6.14
CA LEU A 583 -27.37 9.36 7.45
C LEU A 583 -26.37 10.01 8.41
N VAL A 584 -25.08 9.72 8.22
CA VAL A 584 -23.97 10.38 8.91
C VAL A 584 -22.93 10.79 7.87
N SER A 585 -22.33 11.97 8.04
CA SER A 585 -21.27 12.45 7.15
C SER A 585 -19.91 11.84 7.51
N ASN A 586 -18.99 11.80 6.54
CA ASN A 586 -17.60 11.40 6.79
C ASN A 586 -16.92 12.31 7.83
N LEU A 587 -17.28 13.61 7.83
CA LEU A 587 -16.80 14.60 8.81
C LEU A 587 -17.29 14.31 10.23
N ALA A 588 -18.53 13.85 10.39
CA ALA A 588 -19.06 13.44 11.69
C ALA A 588 -18.29 12.23 12.26
N VAL A 589 -17.93 11.25 11.42
CA VAL A 589 -17.09 10.11 11.84
C VAL A 589 -15.72 10.55 12.31
N ILE A 590 -15.10 11.53 11.63
CA ILE A 590 -13.81 12.08 12.06
C ILE A 590 -13.94 12.78 13.40
N ARG A 591 -14.92 13.68 13.57
CA ARG A 591 -15.13 14.34 14.86
C ARG A 591 -15.41 13.36 15.98
N TRP A 592 -16.21 12.32 15.72
CA TRP A 592 -16.45 11.25 16.68
C TRP A 592 -15.15 10.52 17.06
N SER A 593 -14.30 10.22 16.08
CA SER A 593 -13.01 9.52 16.29
C SER A 593 -12.06 10.26 17.23
N PHE A 594 -12.13 11.60 17.26
CA PHE A 594 -11.28 12.45 18.09
C PHE A 594 -11.96 12.94 19.39
N LYS A 595 -13.09 12.35 19.80
CA LYS A 595 -13.60 12.55 21.17
C LYS A 595 -12.59 12.02 22.20
N ASP A 596 -12.49 12.67 23.35
CA ASP A 596 -11.55 12.30 24.41
C ASP A 596 -11.60 10.80 24.76
N GLU A 597 -12.79 10.23 24.91
CA GLU A 597 -13.02 8.80 25.18
C GLU A 597 -12.34 7.88 24.15
N ASN A 598 -12.41 8.25 22.87
CA ASN A 598 -11.84 7.46 21.77
C ASN A 598 -10.32 7.70 21.67
N VAL A 599 -9.88 8.94 21.86
CA VAL A 599 -8.45 9.32 21.86
C VAL A 599 -7.66 8.52 22.89
N GLN A 600 -8.24 8.26 24.07
CA GLN A 600 -7.58 7.44 25.09
C GLN A 600 -7.36 5.98 24.68
N THR A 601 -8.00 5.51 23.60
CA THR A 601 -7.93 4.10 23.16
C THR A 601 -7.07 3.87 21.91
N PHE A 602 -6.45 4.93 21.37
CA PHE A 602 -5.71 4.85 20.10
C PHE A 602 -4.59 3.80 20.08
N HIS A 603 -3.99 3.51 21.23
CA HIS A 603 -2.92 2.52 21.40
C HIS A 603 -3.39 1.14 21.83
N THR A 604 -4.65 1.00 22.25
CA THR A 604 -5.20 -0.26 22.77
C THR A 604 -6.26 -0.87 21.85
N SER A 605 -6.74 -0.15 20.84
CA SER A 605 -7.84 -0.62 19.99
C SER A 605 -7.78 -0.04 18.57
N GLY A 606 -7.70 -0.93 17.57
CA GLY A 606 -7.81 -0.58 16.15
C GLY A 606 -9.19 -0.10 15.67
N ARG A 607 -10.26 -0.20 16.48
CA ARG A 607 -11.64 0.13 16.08
C ARG A 607 -11.80 1.55 15.54
N VAL A 608 -11.20 2.53 16.20
CA VAL A 608 -11.34 3.95 15.80
C VAL A 608 -10.64 4.19 14.47
N TRP A 609 -9.46 3.60 14.29
CA TRP A 609 -8.69 3.65 13.06
C TRP A 609 -9.41 2.96 11.89
N GLU A 610 -10.11 1.84 12.14
CA GLU A 610 -10.95 1.16 11.14
C GLU A 610 -12.08 2.09 10.63
N LEU A 611 -12.78 2.78 11.55
CA LEU A 611 -13.84 3.73 11.19
C LEU A 611 -13.32 4.97 10.47
N LEU A 612 -12.21 5.53 10.95
CA LEU A 612 -11.54 6.68 10.34
C LEU A 612 -11.09 6.35 8.91
N GLY A 613 -10.43 5.21 8.73
CA GLY A 613 -10.01 4.71 7.42
C GLY A 613 -11.20 4.47 6.48
N ASN A 614 -12.31 3.93 6.97
CA ASN A 614 -13.53 3.75 6.16
C ASN A 614 -14.10 5.08 5.66
N ALA A 615 -14.15 6.11 6.52
CA ALA A 615 -14.65 7.44 6.14
C ALA A 615 -13.76 8.10 5.07
N ILE A 616 -12.44 8.03 5.24
CA ILE A 616 -11.48 8.61 4.30
C ILE A 616 -11.51 7.86 2.96
N ASN A 617 -11.48 6.52 2.99
CA ASN A 617 -11.55 5.71 1.78
C ASN A 617 -12.86 5.93 1.02
N LYS A 618 -13.98 6.10 1.72
CA LYS A 618 -15.28 6.36 1.10
C LYS A 618 -15.31 7.72 0.38
N ALA A 619 -14.72 8.76 0.99
CA ALA A 619 -14.55 10.06 0.34
C ALA A 619 -13.62 9.98 -0.89
N GLY A 620 -12.44 9.36 -0.74
CA GLY A 620 -11.47 9.19 -1.81
C GLY A 620 -12.00 8.37 -3.00
N ASN A 621 -12.68 7.24 -2.72
CA ASN A 621 -13.30 6.41 -3.76
C ASN A 621 -14.36 7.18 -4.54
N ARG A 622 -15.18 7.99 -3.86
CA ARG A 622 -16.18 8.84 -4.53
C ARG A 622 -15.52 9.86 -5.44
N THR A 623 -14.44 10.50 -5.00
CA THR A 623 -13.67 11.43 -5.84
C THR A 623 -13.09 10.71 -7.06
N ALA A 624 -12.45 9.55 -6.88
CA ALA A 624 -11.87 8.76 -7.96
C ALA A 624 -12.91 8.30 -8.99
N ASP A 625 -14.09 7.87 -8.52
CA ASP A 625 -15.21 7.49 -9.39
C ASP A 625 -15.73 8.69 -10.18
N LEU A 626 -15.89 9.86 -9.54
CA LEU A 626 -16.31 11.09 -10.22
C LEU A 626 -15.27 11.58 -11.23
N GLN A 627 -13.97 11.46 -10.94
CA GLN A 627 -12.90 11.77 -11.89
C GLN A 627 -13.01 10.88 -13.14
N ARG A 628 -13.24 9.58 -12.95
CA ARG A 628 -13.44 8.63 -14.06
C ARG A 628 -14.69 8.98 -14.87
N ASP A 629 -15.79 9.33 -14.20
CA ASP A 629 -17.02 9.77 -14.84
C ASP A 629 -16.82 11.04 -15.68
N VAL A 630 -16.05 12.01 -15.19
CA VAL A 630 -15.71 13.23 -15.94
C VAL A 630 -14.89 12.90 -17.19
N VAL A 631 -13.88 12.03 -17.08
CA VAL A 631 -13.08 11.59 -18.24
C VAL A 631 -13.96 10.89 -19.28
N ASN A 632 -14.87 10.02 -18.84
CA ASN A 632 -15.82 9.35 -19.73
C ASN A 632 -16.81 10.33 -20.39
N ALA A 633 -17.30 11.32 -19.64
CA ALA A 633 -18.17 12.36 -20.16
C ALA A 633 -17.46 13.25 -21.20
N LYS A 634 -16.18 13.57 -20.98
CA LYS A 634 -15.34 14.30 -21.96
C LYS A 634 -15.20 13.51 -23.27
N ARG A 635 -14.89 12.22 -23.18
CA ARG A 635 -14.82 11.34 -24.37
C ARG A 635 -16.15 11.30 -25.12
N ALA A 636 -17.27 11.19 -24.40
CA ALA A 636 -18.60 11.20 -25.02
C ALA A 636 -18.92 12.52 -25.72
N LEU A 637 -18.45 13.65 -25.18
CA LEU A 637 -18.55 14.96 -25.81
C LEU A 637 -17.70 15.04 -27.08
N ASP A 638 -16.44 14.58 -27.03
CA ASP A 638 -15.54 14.54 -28.20
C ASP A 638 -16.14 13.70 -29.36
N GLU A 639 -16.75 12.56 -29.03
CA GLU A 639 -17.47 11.72 -29.99
C GLU A 639 -18.70 12.43 -30.58
N ALA A 640 -19.45 13.17 -29.75
CA ALA A 640 -20.60 13.95 -30.19
C ALA A 640 -20.19 15.11 -31.10
N ASP A 641 -19.11 15.82 -30.77
CA ASP A 641 -18.51 16.89 -31.58
C ASP A 641 -18.03 16.36 -32.94
N GLY A 642 -17.40 15.19 -32.95
CA GLY A 642 -17.03 14.48 -34.18
C GLY A 642 -18.26 14.12 -35.04
N ALA A 643 -19.35 13.69 -34.41
CA ALA A 643 -20.61 13.38 -35.10
C ALA A 643 -21.29 14.63 -35.70
N VAL A 644 -21.29 15.75 -34.97
CA VAL A 644 -21.79 17.05 -35.47
C VAL A 644 -20.94 17.51 -36.65
N SER A 645 -19.62 17.46 -36.54
CA SER A 645 -18.69 17.82 -37.61
C SER A 645 -18.93 16.98 -38.87
N LYS A 646 -19.14 15.67 -38.73
CA LYS A 646 -19.48 14.78 -39.85
C LYS A 646 -20.85 15.11 -40.46
N ALA A 647 -21.85 15.39 -39.63
CA ALA A 647 -23.19 15.75 -40.10
C ALA A 647 -23.20 17.10 -40.86
N GLU A 648 -22.44 18.09 -40.39
CA GLU A 648 -22.28 19.40 -41.05
C GLU A 648 -21.50 19.29 -42.37
N ARG A 649 -20.44 18.47 -42.43
CA ARG A 649 -19.75 18.17 -43.71
C ARG A 649 -20.70 17.53 -44.71
N ASN A 650 -21.49 16.54 -44.29
CA ASN A 650 -22.51 15.93 -45.15
C ASN A 650 -23.55 16.97 -45.62
N ARG A 651 -23.91 17.94 -44.77
CA ARG A 651 -24.82 19.03 -45.15
C ARG A 651 -24.20 19.92 -46.22
N SER A 652 -22.93 20.30 -46.07
CA SER A 652 -22.20 21.08 -47.08
C SER A 652 -22.13 20.34 -48.41
N ASN A 653 -21.75 19.06 -48.39
CA ASN A 653 -21.66 18.24 -49.60
C ASN A 653 -23.02 18.12 -50.33
N VAL A 654 -24.12 17.97 -49.58
CA VAL A 654 -25.47 17.93 -50.19
C VAL A 654 -25.90 19.30 -50.68
N GLN A 655 -25.47 20.39 -50.05
CA GLN A 655 -25.72 21.76 -50.55
C GLN A 655 -25.00 22.00 -51.87
N GLU A 656 -23.73 21.63 -51.98
CA GLU A 656 -22.96 21.73 -53.23
C GLU A 656 -23.60 20.91 -54.36
N LEU A 657 -24.13 19.70 -54.06
CA LEU A 657 -24.88 18.89 -55.03
C LEU A 657 -26.18 19.55 -55.51
N ILE A 658 -26.83 20.35 -54.65
CA ILE A 658 -28.01 21.14 -55.05
C ILE A 658 -27.58 22.28 -55.97
N ASP A 659 -26.50 22.97 -55.62
CA ASP A 659 -25.98 24.14 -56.34
C ASP A 659 -25.42 23.74 -57.73
N SER A 660 -24.86 22.54 -57.86
CA SER A 660 -24.29 21.99 -59.10
C SER A 660 -25.28 21.16 -59.95
N ALA A 661 -26.56 21.07 -59.58
CA ALA A 661 -27.54 20.23 -60.28
C ALA A 661 -28.00 20.86 -61.61
N GLU A 662 -27.73 20.17 -62.73
CA GLU A 662 -28.10 20.60 -64.10
C GLU A 662 -29.53 20.20 -64.52
N THR A 663 -30.16 19.24 -63.82
CA THR A 663 -31.52 18.76 -64.12
C THR A 663 -32.48 18.94 -62.94
N ASP A 664 -33.77 19.18 -63.23
CA ASP A 664 -34.81 19.37 -62.20
C ASP A 664 -35.02 18.13 -61.33
N ASP A 665 -34.88 16.93 -61.90
CA ASP A 665 -35.00 15.67 -61.15
C ASP A 665 -33.83 15.47 -60.19
N ALA A 666 -32.59 15.78 -60.60
CA ALA A 666 -31.43 15.73 -59.72
C ALA A 666 -31.55 16.76 -58.58
N ARG A 667 -32.07 17.96 -58.87
CA ARG A 667 -32.32 19.01 -57.87
C ARG A 667 -33.38 18.58 -56.85
N LYS A 668 -34.49 17.95 -57.27
CA LYS A 668 -35.53 17.43 -56.36
C LYS A 668 -35.01 16.32 -55.44
N GLN A 669 -34.20 15.41 -55.97
CA GLN A 669 -33.61 14.32 -55.20
C GLN A 669 -32.60 14.83 -54.15
N ALA A 670 -31.74 15.78 -54.53
CA ALA A 670 -30.79 16.41 -53.62
C ALA A 670 -31.48 17.25 -52.53
N THR A 671 -32.57 17.94 -52.88
CA THR A 671 -33.39 18.70 -51.91
C THR A 671 -34.06 17.79 -50.89
N SER A 672 -34.59 16.63 -51.30
CA SER A 672 -35.16 15.64 -50.38
C SER A 672 -34.10 15.05 -49.43
N LYS A 673 -32.88 14.82 -49.94
CA LYS A 673 -31.73 14.39 -49.13
C LYS A 673 -31.30 15.47 -48.12
N MET A 674 -31.42 16.75 -48.48
CA MET A 674 -31.10 17.88 -47.60
C MET A 674 -32.00 17.93 -46.35
N GLU A 675 -33.29 17.64 -46.46
CA GLU A 675 -34.20 17.58 -45.29
C GLU A 675 -33.78 16.49 -44.28
N TRP A 676 -33.38 15.32 -44.79
CA TRP A 676 -32.85 14.24 -43.96
C TRP A 676 -31.52 14.62 -43.27
N VAL A 677 -30.61 15.28 -44.00
CA VAL A 677 -29.33 15.73 -43.41
C VAL A 677 -29.57 16.83 -42.36
N LYS A 678 -30.47 17.79 -42.60
CA LYS A 678 -30.86 18.80 -41.60
C LYS A 678 -31.37 18.15 -40.31
N THR A 679 -32.24 17.14 -40.43
CA THR A 679 -32.74 16.38 -39.27
C THR A 679 -31.60 15.66 -38.54
N THR A 680 -30.64 15.10 -39.27
CA THR A 680 -29.46 14.44 -38.70
C THR A 680 -28.57 15.42 -37.95
N VAL A 681 -28.35 16.62 -38.48
CA VAL A 681 -27.62 17.70 -37.80
C VAL A 681 -28.32 18.12 -36.50
N ILE A 682 -29.64 18.29 -36.53
CA ILE A 682 -30.42 18.64 -35.32
C ILE A 682 -30.28 17.56 -34.25
N LYS A 683 -30.40 16.27 -34.62
CA LYS A 683 -30.22 15.15 -33.68
C LYS A 683 -28.78 15.09 -33.14
N ALA A 684 -27.78 15.32 -33.99
CA ALA A 684 -26.38 15.35 -33.57
C ALA A 684 -26.11 16.49 -32.57
N ARG A 685 -26.62 17.71 -32.84
CA ARG A 685 -26.55 18.84 -31.92
C ARG A 685 -27.29 18.57 -30.60
N GLY A 686 -28.46 17.94 -30.64
CA GLY A 686 -29.16 17.55 -29.42
C GLY A 686 -28.36 16.58 -28.54
N ARG A 687 -27.63 15.62 -29.14
CA ARG A 687 -26.72 14.73 -28.41
C ARG A 687 -25.50 15.47 -27.85
N GLN A 688 -24.94 16.41 -28.62
CA GLN A 688 -23.85 17.27 -28.17
C GLN A 688 -24.25 18.09 -26.94
N THR A 689 -25.41 18.75 -26.97
CA THR A 689 -25.93 19.50 -25.82
C THR A 689 -26.14 18.59 -24.60
N ALA A 690 -26.75 17.42 -24.77
CA ALA A 690 -26.94 16.48 -23.66
C ALA A 690 -25.60 15.96 -23.08
N ALA A 691 -24.58 15.75 -23.92
CA ALA A 691 -23.23 15.37 -23.48
C ALA A 691 -22.54 16.51 -22.73
N GLN A 692 -22.71 17.76 -23.18
CA GLN A 692 -22.22 18.96 -22.51
C GLN A 692 -22.87 19.13 -21.12
N ASP A 693 -24.20 19.05 -21.03
CA ASP A 693 -24.93 19.17 -19.76
C ASP A 693 -24.52 18.08 -18.75
N LEU A 694 -24.29 16.86 -19.25
CA LEU A 694 -23.79 15.75 -18.43
C LEU A 694 -22.38 16.03 -17.92
N LEU A 695 -21.48 16.52 -18.76
CA LEU A 695 -20.11 16.88 -18.37
C LEU A 695 -20.13 17.96 -17.29
N GLU A 696 -20.88 19.05 -17.50
CA GLU A 696 -21.00 20.14 -16.53
C GLU A 696 -21.54 19.65 -15.18
N THR A 697 -22.55 18.78 -15.19
CA THR A 697 -23.10 18.16 -13.98
C THR A 697 -22.04 17.33 -13.25
N LYS A 698 -21.26 16.52 -13.97
CA LYS A 698 -20.22 15.66 -13.38
C LYS A 698 -19.05 16.49 -12.84
N GLU A 699 -18.65 17.56 -13.54
CA GLU A 699 -17.61 18.48 -13.07
C GLU A 699 -18.05 19.26 -11.81
N ALA A 700 -19.32 19.67 -11.73
CA ALA A 700 -19.87 20.28 -10.51
C ALA A 700 -19.88 19.30 -9.33
N LEU A 701 -20.27 18.05 -9.55
CA LEU A 701 -20.24 16.99 -8.52
C LEU A 701 -18.81 16.69 -8.06
N LEU A 702 -17.86 16.61 -8.98
CA LEU A 702 -16.43 16.41 -8.67
C LEU A 702 -15.89 17.59 -7.85
N SER A 703 -16.21 18.83 -8.24
CA SER A 703 -15.80 20.04 -7.51
C SER A 703 -16.36 20.07 -6.08
N GLY A 704 -17.56 19.55 -5.86
CA GLY A 704 -18.14 19.40 -4.53
C GLY A 704 -17.44 18.30 -3.71
N ALA A 705 -17.15 17.15 -4.32
CA ALA A 705 -16.45 16.04 -3.67
C ALA A 705 -15.02 16.40 -3.27
N LEU A 706 -14.29 17.13 -4.13
CA LEU A 706 -12.94 17.63 -3.82
C LEU A 706 -12.95 18.59 -2.63
N ARG A 707 -13.92 19.53 -2.56
CA ARG A 707 -14.07 20.43 -1.40
C ARG A 707 -14.38 19.67 -0.10
N GLU A 708 -15.21 18.63 -0.18
CA GLU A 708 -15.49 17.75 0.96
C GLU A 708 -14.21 17.04 1.41
N GLN A 709 -13.44 16.48 0.48
CA GLN A 709 -12.16 15.82 0.74
C GLN A 709 -11.13 16.78 1.34
N ASP A 710 -11.03 18.02 0.85
CA ASP A 710 -10.15 19.04 1.41
C ASP A 710 -10.51 19.34 2.86
N THR A 711 -11.80 19.52 3.15
CA THR A 711 -12.27 19.78 4.50
C THR A 711 -11.96 18.59 5.42
N LEU A 712 -12.12 17.39 4.90
CA LEU A 712 -11.90 16.13 5.58
C LEU A 712 -10.44 15.97 6.00
N VAL A 713 -9.50 16.12 5.06
CA VAL A 713 -8.06 15.99 5.31
C VAL A 713 -7.58 17.09 6.27
N CYS A 714 -7.99 18.35 6.09
CA CYS A 714 -7.67 19.42 7.04
C CYS A 714 -8.15 19.08 8.45
N LEU A 715 -9.39 18.59 8.61
CA LEU A 715 -9.95 18.25 9.91
C LEU A 715 -9.18 17.11 10.60
N VAL A 716 -8.73 16.10 9.85
CA VAL A 716 -7.90 15.01 10.38
C VAL A 716 -6.60 15.56 10.95
N PHE A 717 -5.86 16.38 10.18
CA PHE A 717 -4.60 16.95 10.65
C PHE A 717 -4.79 17.93 11.80
N GLN A 718 -5.80 18.80 11.75
CA GLN A 718 -6.13 19.72 12.85
C GLN A 718 -6.39 18.97 14.16
N ASN A 719 -7.17 17.90 14.10
CA ASN A 719 -7.46 17.09 15.29
C ASN A 719 -6.24 16.31 15.78
N LEU A 720 -5.38 15.79 14.89
CA LEU A 720 -4.15 15.13 15.30
C LEU A 720 -3.17 16.09 15.97
N VAL A 721 -2.95 17.27 15.38
CA VAL A 721 -2.11 18.33 15.95
C VAL A 721 -2.64 18.75 17.33
N SER A 722 -3.93 19.05 17.45
CA SER A 722 -4.52 19.49 18.71
C SER A 722 -4.47 18.41 19.80
N THR A 723 -4.77 17.16 19.44
CA THR A 723 -4.76 16.01 20.35
C THR A 723 -3.36 15.78 20.90
N ILE A 724 -2.35 15.77 20.04
CA ILE A 724 -0.96 15.53 20.44
C ILE A 724 -0.44 16.70 21.27
N SER A 725 -0.69 17.95 20.88
CA SER A 725 -0.31 19.14 21.64
C SER A 725 -0.92 19.17 23.05
N SER A 726 -2.20 18.84 23.18
CA SER A 726 -2.93 18.90 24.47
C SER A 726 -2.46 17.87 25.50
N LYS A 727 -1.95 16.71 25.06
CA LYS A 727 -1.39 15.69 25.95
C LYS A 727 0.07 15.96 26.32
N HIS A 728 0.83 16.67 25.48
CA HIS A 728 2.18 17.12 25.85
C HIS A 728 2.13 18.16 26.99
N SER A 729 1.24 19.16 26.90
CA SER A 729 1.13 20.20 27.93
C SER A 729 0.67 19.69 29.30
N LYS A 730 -0.09 18.59 29.35
CA LYS A 730 -0.47 17.93 30.61
C LYS A 730 0.70 17.17 31.25
N SER A 731 1.58 16.59 30.43
CA SER A 731 2.79 15.89 30.89
C SER A 731 3.81 16.85 31.52
N ASP A 732 3.97 18.06 30.97
CA ASP A 732 4.90 19.06 31.48
C ASP A 732 4.40 19.71 32.78
N ALA A 733 3.07 19.77 32.98
CA ALA A 733 2.47 20.29 34.21
C ALA A 733 2.57 19.31 35.40
N ASP A 734 2.40 18.00 35.16
CA ASP A 734 2.50 16.97 36.22
C ASP A 734 3.96 16.64 36.58
N GLY A 735 4.93 16.99 35.74
CA GLY A 735 6.37 16.80 36.01
C GLY A 735 7.03 17.92 36.83
N ALA A 736 6.34 19.03 37.08
CA ALA A 736 6.91 20.22 37.73
C ALA A 736 6.77 20.26 39.27
N ASP A 737 6.00 19.34 39.88
CA ASP A 737 5.64 19.42 41.30
C ASP A 737 6.45 18.50 42.25
N THR A 738 7.55 17.90 41.81
CA THR A 738 8.42 17.10 42.69
C THR A 738 9.92 17.30 42.44
N ALA A 739 10.47 18.46 42.79
CA ALA A 739 11.88 18.59 43.17
C ALA A 739 12.20 19.94 43.84
N GLU A 740 12.06 20.03 45.16
CA GLU A 740 12.99 20.77 46.03
C GLU A 740 13.21 19.90 47.28
N PRO A 741 14.47 19.74 47.73
CA PRO A 741 14.95 20.75 48.68
C PRO A 741 16.40 21.22 48.44
N GLU A 742 16.55 22.53 48.65
CA GLU A 742 17.61 23.23 49.38
C GLU A 742 19.07 22.89 49.06
N ALA A 743 19.68 23.81 48.30
CA ALA A 743 21.11 24.05 48.31
C ALA A 743 21.57 24.56 49.68
N MET A 744 22.49 23.83 50.31
CA MET A 744 23.41 24.37 51.31
C MET A 744 24.83 24.32 50.75
N ASP A 745 25.38 25.52 50.63
CA ASP A 745 26.67 25.90 50.09
C ASP A 745 27.77 25.67 51.14
N VAL A 746 28.83 24.90 50.82
CA VAL A 746 30.17 25.00 51.46
C VAL A 746 31.27 24.54 50.50
N ASP A 747 32.00 25.53 49.99
CA ASP A 747 33.45 25.65 49.71
C ASP A 747 34.30 24.46 49.20
N ALA A 748 34.92 24.76 48.04
CA ALA A 748 36.23 24.41 47.48
C ALA A 748 37.25 23.54 48.25
N ASP A 749 37.86 22.55 47.55
CA ASP A 749 39.30 22.53 47.21
C ASP A 749 39.63 21.41 46.17
N PRO A 750 40.57 21.58 45.22
CA PRO A 750 40.97 20.54 44.27
C PRO A 750 42.40 20.02 44.51
N SER A 751 42.58 18.73 44.80
CA SER A 751 43.85 18.00 44.58
C SER A 751 43.57 16.49 44.65
N ALA A 752 43.82 15.68 43.61
CA ALA A 752 45.10 15.15 43.13
C ALA A 752 45.34 13.69 43.57
N ALA A 753 45.92 12.93 42.64
CA ALA A 753 46.63 11.65 42.78
C ALA A 753 45.84 10.32 42.78
N ALA A 754 45.89 9.68 41.60
CA ALA A 754 46.31 8.30 41.33
C ALA A 754 46.42 7.29 42.49
N THR A 755 45.89 6.08 42.28
CA THR A 755 46.67 4.83 42.39
C THR A 755 45.92 3.63 41.80
N GLU A 756 46.67 2.85 41.01
CA GLU A 756 46.34 1.52 40.46
C GLU A 756 46.24 0.45 41.56
N GLY A 757 45.52 -0.66 41.30
CA GLY A 757 45.52 -1.80 42.24
C GLY A 757 44.63 -2.99 41.91
N ASN A 758 44.97 -3.69 40.84
CA ASN A 758 44.76 -5.11 40.51
C ASN A 758 44.02 -6.10 41.46
N ASN A 759 43.25 -6.97 40.78
CA ASN A 759 43.19 -8.44 40.89
C ASN A 759 42.11 -9.20 41.70
N ASN A 760 41.44 -10.06 40.92
CA ASN A 760 41.10 -11.48 41.14
C ASN A 760 39.73 -11.90 41.72
N GLU A 761 38.94 -12.44 40.78
CA GLU A 761 38.38 -13.80 40.70
C GLU A 761 37.43 -14.36 41.79
N ASN A 762 36.28 -14.80 41.28
CA ASN A 762 35.41 -15.90 41.70
C ASN A 762 34.64 -15.78 43.02
N ASN A 763 33.32 -15.59 42.92
CA ASN A 763 32.38 -16.67 43.19
C ASN A 763 30.94 -16.34 42.81
N GLU A 764 30.26 -17.37 42.33
CA GLU A 764 28.81 -17.47 42.20
C GLU A 764 28.09 -16.99 43.45
N ASN A 765 27.03 -16.17 43.29
CA ASN A 765 25.80 -16.35 44.04
C ASN A 765 24.64 -15.55 43.46
N GLN A 766 23.51 -16.25 43.38
CA GLN A 766 22.16 -15.75 43.23
C GLN A 766 21.89 -14.62 44.23
N ASN A 767 21.25 -13.52 43.80
CA ASN A 767 19.95 -13.10 44.32
C ASN A 767 19.46 -11.77 43.74
N GLU A 768 18.17 -11.80 43.39
CA GLU A 768 17.19 -10.73 43.63
C GLU A 768 17.35 -9.41 42.88
N SER A 769 16.80 -9.36 41.66
CA SER A 769 16.18 -8.13 41.17
C SER A 769 14.95 -7.84 42.03
N VAL A 770 15.16 -7.06 43.09
CA VAL A 770 14.08 -6.42 43.84
C VAL A 770 13.23 -5.63 42.86
N ALA A 771 11.98 -6.05 42.75
CA ALA A 771 10.94 -5.34 42.04
C ALA A 771 10.75 -3.95 42.64
N SER A 772 11.18 -2.91 41.92
CA SER A 772 10.65 -1.55 42.11
C SER A 772 9.25 -1.52 41.51
N LYS A 773 8.28 -2.04 42.27
CA LYS A 773 6.86 -1.91 41.95
C LYS A 773 6.40 -0.49 42.27
N GLY A 774 5.97 0.22 41.22
CA GLY A 774 4.95 1.24 41.29
C GLY A 774 5.48 2.66 41.44
N GLU A 775 5.84 3.29 40.31
CA GLU A 775 5.70 4.75 40.11
C GLU A 775 5.88 5.16 38.62
N ASP A 776 6.50 4.33 37.75
CA ASP A 776 6.81 4.69 36.35
C ASP A 776 5.73 4.39 35.27
N HIS A 777 4.69 3.60 35.58
CA HIS A 777 3.74 3.12 34.56
C HIS A 777 2.95 4.18 33.76
N PRO A 778 2.49 5.31 34.35
CA PRO A 778 1.72 6.32 33.61
C PRO A 778 2.52 6.99 32.48
N ASN A 779 3.83 7.16 32.68
CA ASN A 779 4.72 7.80 31.72
C ASN A 779 5.04 6.87 30.54
N GLU A 780 5.20 5.57 30.80
CA GLU A 780 5.40 4.56 29.75
C GLU A 780 4.17 4.39 28.84
N GLU A 781 2.96 4.35 29.42
CA GLU A 781 1.73 4.28 28.65
C GLU A 781 1.55 5.50 27.74
N LEU A 782 1.81 6.71 28.26
CA LEU A 782 1.73 7.94 27.49
C LEU A 782 2.71 7.94 26.32
N LYS A 783 3.97 7.53 26.55
CA LYS A 783 4.98 7.37 25.49
C LYS A 783 4.53 6.35 24.44
N HIS A 784 3.92 5.24 24.86
CA HIS A 784 3.40 4.25 23.94
C HIS A 784 2.23 4.80 23.11
N TRP A 785 1.30 5.50 23.76
CA TRP A 785 0.19 6.20 23.11
C TRP A 785 0.68 7.21 22.07
N GLN A 786 1.70 8.01 22.39
CA GLN A 786 2.32 8.96 21.47
C GLN A 786 2.93 8.24 20.27
N ARG A 787 3.75 7.21 20.49
CA ARG A 787 4.39 6.42 19.41
C ARG A 787 3.35 5.79 18.48
N CYS A 788 2.31 5.17 19.04
CA CYS A 788 1.25 4.55 18.25
C CYS A 788 0.47 5.59 17.43
N THR A 789 0.09 6.70 18.05
CA THR A 789 -0.65 7.79 17.37
C THR A 789 0.19 8.43 16.26
N MET A 790 1.48 8.67 16.50
CA MET A 790 2.41 9.17 15.47
C MET A 790 2.62 8.15 14.35
N GLY A 791 2.72 6.86 14.67
CA GLY A 791 2.79 5.80 13.67
C GLY A 791 1.55 5.75 12.77
N HIS A 792 0.34 5.96 13.33
CA HIS A 792 -0.89 6.03 12.54
C HIS A 792 -0.95 7.28 11.66
N LEU A 793 -0.48 8.43 12.16
CA LEU A 793 -0.30 9.64 11.36
C LEU A 793 0.66 9.41 10.20
N GLU A 794 1.80 8.76 10.45
CA GLU A 794 2.79 8.43 9.42
C GLU A 794 2.21 7.48 8.36
N ALA A 795 1.52 6.42 8.79
CA ALA A 795 0.83 5.50 7.90
C ALA A 795 -0.23 6.21 7.05
N PHE A 796 -1.00 7.11 7.65
CA PHE A 796 -1.97 7.95 6.94
C PHE A 796 -1.30 8.82 5.86
N CYS A 797 -0.24 9.56 6.22
CA CYS A 797 0.49 10.40 5.27
C CYS A 797 1.09 9.60 4.11
N ARG A 798 1.63 8.41 4.38
CA ARG A 798 2.16 7.50 3.35
C ARG A 798 1.07 6.95 2.43
N GLN A 799 -0.08 6.57 2.99
CA GLN A 799 -1.20 6.01 2.24
C GLN A 799 -1.87 7.03 1.32
N TYR A 800 -2.02 8.28 1.79
CA TYR A 800 -2.70 9.37 1.08
C TYR A 800 -1.72 10.47 0.64
N ALA A 801 -0.47 10.08 0.32
CA ALA A 801 0.59 11.03 0.00
C ALA A 801 0.25 11.95 -1.18
N ALA A 802 -0.45 11.45 -2.19
CA ALA A 802 -0.87 12.24 -3.35
C ALA A 802 -1.86 13.34 -2.96
N GLU A 803 -2.85 13.01 -2.14
CA GLU A 803 -3.83 13.94 -1.58
C GLU A 803 -3.16 14.96 -0.66
N VAL A 804 -2.25 14.51 0.22
CA VAL A 804 -1.51 15.39 1.12
C VAL A 804 -0.63 16.37 0.32
N TRP A 805 0.07 15.91 -0.72
CA TRP A 805 0.86 16.78 -1.60
C TRP A 805 0.00 17.81 -2.34
N GLN A 806 -1.22 17.47 -2.74
CA GLN A 806 -2.15 18.43 -3.34
C GLN A 806 -2.51 19.56 -2.37
N MET A 807 -2.65 19.23 -1.09
CA MET A 807 -3.11 20.12 -0.03
C MET A 807 -2.01 20.79 0.79
N ILE A 808 -0.74 20.42 0.58
CA ILE A 808 0.36 20.79 1.48
C ILE A 808 0.46 22.30 1.73
N GLU A 809 0.25 23.14 0.70
CA GLU A 809 0.28 24.59 0.84
C GLU A 809 -0.82 25.12 1.76
N LYS A 810 -2.01 24.54 1.65
CA LYS A 810 -3.13 24.88 2.52
C LYS A 810 -2.90 24.39 3.94
N LEU A 811 -2.34 23.19 4.10
CA LEU A 811 -1.97 22.65 5.41
C LEU A 811 -0.89 23.51 6.08
N ASP A 812 0.15 23.94 5.37
CA ASP A 812 1.18 24.85 5.87
C ASP A 812 0.59 26.19 6.35
N GLN A 813 -0.42 26.70 5.65
CA GLN A 813 -1.08 27.97 5.98
C GLN A 813 -2.07 27.88 7.14
N GLU A 814 -2.88 26.81 7.18
CA GLU A 814 -4.04 26.71 8.08
C GLU A 814 -3.81 25.78 9.29
N VAL A 815 -2.88 24.84 9.21
CA VAL A 815 -2.72 23.76 10.19
C VAL A 815 -1.31 23.71 10.77
N PHE A 816 -0.28 23.63 9.92
CA PHE A 816 1.14 23.54 10.31
C PHE A 816 1.77 24.92 10.53
N THR A 817 1.05 25.78 11.26
CA THR A 817 1.52 27.11 11.65
C THR A 817 2.67 27.03 12.66
N GLU A 818 3.38 28.14 12.90
CA GLU A 818 4.51 28.19 13.86
C GLU A 818 4.14 27.72 15.29
N ASN A 819 2.87 27.83 15.66
CA ASN A 819 2.34 27.43 16.97
C ASN A 819 1.95 25.95 17.03
N ALA A 820 1.97 25.22 15.92
CA ALA A 820 1.64 23.80 15.89
C ALA A 820 2.83 22.95 16.39
N ASN A 821 2.52 21.74 16.86
CA ASN A 821 3.51 20.81 17.37
C ASN A 821 4.53 20.43 16.28
N GLN A 822 5.80 20.79 16.49
CA GLN A 822 6.86 20.60 15.50
C GLN A 822 7.18 19.13 15.24
N GLU A 823 7.00 18.24 16.22
CA GLU A 823 7.21 16.80 16.02
C GLU A 823 6.15 16.21 15.08
N VAL A 824 4.90 16.67 15.17
CA VAL A 824 3.82 16.29 14.24
C VAL A 824 4.16 16.72 12.82
N ILE A 825 4.60 17.98 12.66
CA ILE A 825 5.00 18.52 11.35
C ILE A 825 6.17 17.74 10.76
N LYS A 826 7.21 17.45 11.56
CA LYS A 826 8.36 16.63 11.14
C LYS A 826 7.91 15.25 10.66
N VAL A 827 7.02 14.57 11.38
CA VAL A 827 6.51 13.25 10.96
C VAL A 827 5.75 13.35 9.65
N VAL A 828 4.88 14.35 9.48
CA VAL A 828 4.14 14.54 8.22
C VAL A 828 5.09 14.78 7.04
N TYR A 829 6.03 15.72 7.19
CA TYR A 829 6.98 16.07 6.13
C TYR A 829 7.91 14.91 5.80
N SER A 830 8.36 14.19 6.82
CA SER A 830 9.14 12.96 6.66
C SER A 830 8.35 11.90 5.90
N ALA A 831 7.12 11.59 6.32
CA ALA A 831 6.27 10.57 5.70
C ALA A 831 5.97 10.81 4.22
N ILE A 832 5.85 12.07 3.79
CA ILE A 832 5.67 12.46 2.39
C ILE A 832 7.00 12.71 1.65
N LYS A 833 8.14 12.51 2.33
CA LYS A 833 9.50 12.77 1.86
C LYS A 833 9.72 14.20 1.35
N ARG A 834 9.12 15.17 2.04
CA ARG A 834 9.40 16.58 1.78
C ARG A 834 10.84 16.88 2.23
N PRO A 835 11.67 17.53 1.39
CA PRO A 835 13.00 17.96 1.80
C PRO A 835 12.93 18.80 3.07
N SER A 836 13.83 18.57 4.03
CA SER A 836 13.93 19.43 5.21
C SER A 836 14.19 20.86 4.76
N LEU A 837 13.43 21.80 5.30
CA LEU A 837 13.87 23.19 5.38
C LEU A 837 15.01 23.23 6.41
N ASP A 838 16.16 22.67 6.10
CA ASP A 838 17.38 23.07 6.79
C ASP A 838 17.60 24.53 6.38
N LYS A 839 17.03 25.43 7.18
CA LYS A 839 17.44 26.83 7.17
C LYS A 839 18.94 26.80 7.48
N ASN A 840 19.76 27.01 6.46
CA ASN A 840 21.16 27.40 6.59
C ASN A 840 21.36 28.40 7.73
#